data_AF-T0QTQ5-F1
#
_entry.id   AF-T0QTQ5-F1
#
_cell.length_a   1.000
_cell.length_b   1.000
_cell.length_c   1.000
_cell.angle_alpha   90.00
_cell.angle_beta   90.00
_cell.angle_gamma   90.00
#
_symmetry.space_group_name_H-M   'P 1'
#
loop_
_entity.id
_entity.type
_entity.pdbx_description
1 polymer ?
#
loop_
_entity_poly.entity_id
_entity_poly.type
_entity_poly.pdbx_seq_one_letter_code
_entity_poly.pdbx_strand_id
1 'polypeptide(L)'
;MTGDALPEPVVITIDDFDEDASSDGELLNSPRSLEACCEVGVTPAELLRRPLSYFERPHDAASLTLKRAERYERHREQLLGQVRDVRRALLQTKKLLPSSPGKSMIVASHSLSPSKKTRIYASLPTEHATNGGIFESTMLETERRRLEKIQQRQLMEMQQLMHMEMKRAEMDAAMQQAAETRKKRDEAIERDKARRAKDADDARRRREAEKAAQEADAILQQKRLAQKDYEETQRRKAFEIQEAKARKAEAAHRERERQRKQDEHHEMTQEILTELQQQAMARTQDMNVREQRRREKLEKARDDRARQVHEKAQRNKARIEHVLSDKERLAEEQRLALERRQAESERRRQQHEHDMQLRKQEQAELEEARRAMEAEIRDNQRLAEEERRRKLLDAETEAEYRLRKREEAKERERKEKQKEDERRQDERARVAARMREVEEVRATTVLHKTVEKGRRTETVQEKRRAELRNKLEDAKLREEEIARALERQARKDDYHRSLLQAKLQADHERAEALRRQKNTLLKQRQIAQQKANVQRHEILDSFHRMKVTKKFDLSKLASKNGIDLSVHQSQRVPTTTSDDIVKSLDGRPPSASAPNRIPVRPKRPATAKARKPPPATASSTCRERYISRRISRYPRHEAAAPSSPPPITSVPLEVSNEDAVRDQLDQFRRRQNQELLHVLEEEQAAEEQREIILRNAADASERRRLERIFGVERNMASERIMRLTEEHEIMFTQRMADLNVHCSSSS
;
A
#
# COMPACT_ATOMS: atom_id res chain seq x y z
N MET A 1 20.78 60.50 45.34
CA MET A 1 19.88 59.43 44.87
C MET A 1 19.98 59.40 43.35
N THR A 2 20.94 58.63 42.85
CA THR A 2 21.14 58.40 41.42
C THR A 2 20.04 57.47 40.93
N GLY A 3 19.19 57.97 40.05
CA GLY A 3 18.16 57.18 39.39
C GLY A 3 18.82 56.16 38.48
N ASP A 4 18.73 54.89 38.87
CA ASP A 4 19.17 53.76 38.07
C ASP A 4 18.23 53.67 36.86
N ALA A 5 18.72 54.10 35.70
CA ALA A 5 17.99 54.00 34.44
C ALA A 5 17.91 52.52 34.07
N LEU A 6 16.72 51.94 34.12
CA LEU A 6 16.48 50.57 33.68
C LEU A 6 16.98 50.43 32.23
N PRO A 7 17.87 49.47 31.94
CA PRO A 7 18.44 49.30 30.61
C PRO A 7 17.33 49.01 29.59
N GLU A 8 17.38 49.69 28.43
CA GLU A 8 16.41 49.45 27.35
C GLU A 8 16.41 47.97 26.95
N PRO A 9 15.22 47.37 26.69
CA PRO A 9 15.12 45.97 26.34
C PRO A 9 15.84 45.72 25.00
N VAL A 10 16.96 45.01 25.07
CA VAL A 10 17.77 44.63 23.90
C VAL A 10 16.91 43.79 22.95
N VAL A 11 16.74 44.26 21.71
CA VAL A 11 15.96 43.54 20.70
C VAL A 11 16.82 42.43 20.09
N ILE A 12 16.51 41.18 20.42
CA ILE A 12 17.20 39.99 19.95
C ILE A 12 16.50 39.50 18.67
N THR A 13 17.23 39.52 17.57
CA THR A 13 16.76 39.05 16.26
C THR A 13 17.26 37.63 15.98
N ILE A 14 16.77 36.97 14.93
CA ILE A 14 17.24 35.60 14.58
C ILE A 14 18.69 35.58 14.10
N ASP A 15 19.21 36.73 13.70
CA ASP A 15 20.57 36.89 13.19
C ASP A 15 21.56 37.11 14.36
N ASP A 16 21.08 37.72 15.46
CA ASP A 16 21.81 37.98 16.70
C ASP A 16 21.45 36.98 17.83
N PHE A 17 20.81 35.87 17.47
CA PHE A 17 20.29 34.89 18.41
C PHE A 17 21.43 34.02 18.97
N ASP A 18 21.61 34.03 20.29
CA ASP A 18 22.54 33.12 20.96
C ASP A 18 21.97 31.70 20.98
N GLU A 19 22.59 30.81 20.21
CA GLU A 19 22.16 29.41 20.08
C GLU A 19 22.46 28.57 21.33
N ASP A 20 23.41 29.03 22.16
CA ASP A 20 23.91 28.33 23.34
C ASP A 20 23.30 28.87 24.66
N ALA A 21 22.32 29.77 24.57
CA ALA A 21 21.64 30.34 25.72
C ALA A 21 21.06 29.25 26.63
N SER A 22 21.51 29.22 27.89
CA SER A 22 21.18 28.16 28.86
C SER A 22 19.75 28.28 29.44
N SER A 23 19.06 29.38 29.17
CA SER A 23 17.75 29.70 29.72
C SER A 23 16.79 30.09 28.61
N ASP A 24 15.54 29.61 28.70
CA ASP A 24 14.42 30.06 27.85
C ASP A 24 14.01 31.54 28.14
N GLY A 25 14.83 32.32 28.87
CA GLY A 25 14.60 33.73 29.18
C GLY A 25 15.11 34.72 28.12
N GLU A 26 16.12 34.36 27.33
CA GLU A 26 16.67 35.19 26.24
C GLU A 26 16.05 34.83 24.89
N LEU A 27 14.74 34.63 24.87
CA LEU A 27 14.03 34.25 23.65
C LEU A 27 13.92 35.43 22.69
N LEU A 28 13.91 35.08 21.39
CA LEU A 28 13.64 36.00 20.28
C LEU A 28 12.45 36.92 20.61
N ASN A 29 12.71 38.22 20.73
CA ASN A 29 11.69 39.22 21.04
C ASN A 29 11.34 40.10 19.83
N SER A 30 12.15 40.08 18.76
CA SER A 30 11.87 40.82 17.54
C SER A 30 10.56 40.31 16.88
N PRO A 31 9.53 41.15 16.68
CA PRO A 31 8.23 40.74 16.14
C PRO A 31 8.32 39.99 14.81
N ARG A 32 9.27 40.38 13.95
CA ARG A 32 9.49 39.73 12.65
C ARG A 32 10.15 38.36 12.73
N SER A 33 10.97 38.13 13.76
CA SER A 33 11.53 36.80 14.02
C SER A 33 10.43 35.89 14.52
N LEU A 34 9.59 36.38 15.44
CA LEU A 34 8.44 35.63 15.95
C LEU A 34 7.43 35.28 14.84
N GLU A 35 7.12 36.24 13.95
CA GLU A 35 6.27 36.00 12.78
C GLU A 35 6.88 34.95 11.84
N ALA A 36 8.19 35.00 11.58
CA ALA A 36 8.88 34.00 10.79
C ALA A 36 8.85 32.61 11.47
N CYS A 37 9.03 32.54 12.79
CA CYS A 37 8.87 31.32 13.57
C CYS A 37 7.45 30.74 13.43
N CYS A 38 6.41 31.57 13.53
CA CYS A 38 5.01 31.16 13.36
C CYS A 38 4.71 30.63 11.94
N GLU A 39 5.19 31.30 10.89
CA GLU A 39 5.09 30.85 9.48
C GLU A 39 5.79 29.50 9.25
N VAL A 40 6.93 29.26 9.92
CA VAL A 40 7.63 27.96 9.87
C VAL A 40 7.04 26.94 10.86
N GLY A 41 6.15 27.36 11.76
CA GLY A 41 5.52 26.50 12.77
C GLY A 41 6.49 26.03 13.86
N VAL A 42 7.54 26.81 14.12
CA VAL A 42 8.63 26.49 15.06
C VAL A 42 8.54 27.44 16.26
N THR A 43 8.81 26.93 17.46
CA THR A 43 8.93 27.76 18.66
C THR A 43 10.38 28.25 18.83
N PRO A 44 10.61 29.44 19.39
CA PRO A 44 11.98 29.92 19.66
C PRO A 44 12.83 28.93 20.48
N ALA A 45 12.21 28.21 21.42
CA ALA A 45 12.85 27.19 22.25
C ALA A 45 13.39 25.97 21.47
N GLU A 46 12.84 25.66 20.28
CA GLU A 46 13.31 24.58 19.40
C GLU A 46 14.57 24.97 18.60
N LEU A 47 14.96 26.25 18.62
CA LEU A 47 16.13 26.76 17.92
C LEU A 47 17.39 26.73 18.81
N LEU A 48 17.21 26.54 20.13
CA LEU A 48 18.29 26.43 21.11
C LEU A 48 18.96 25.06 21.06
N ARG A 49 20.28 25.02 21.25
CA ARG A 49 21.00 23.77 21.50
C ARG A 49 20.56 23.18 22.84
N ARG A 50 20.51 21.86 22.92
CA ARG A 50 20.07 21.16 24.15
C ARG A 50 21.13 20.14 24.59
N PRO A 51 21.46 20.07 25.89
CA PRO A 51 22.42 19.10 26.41
C PRO A 51 21.86 17.67 26.30
N LEU A 52 22.74 16.66 26.35
CA LEU A 52 22.35 15.24 26.27
C LEU A 52 21.31 14.84 27.33
N SER A 53 21.38 15.44 28.53
CA SER A 53 20.44 15.22 29.63
C SER A 53 18.98 15.57 29.28
N TYR A 54 18.76 16.52 28.36
CA TYR A 54 17.41 16.86 27.89
C TYR A 54 16.76 15.73 27.09
N PHE A 55 17.56 14.87 26.45
CA PHE A 55 17.07 13.78 25.60
C PHE A 55 16.93 12.44 26.33
N GLU A 56 17.40 12.37 27.58
CA GLU A 56 17.30 11.18 28.42
C GLU A 56 15.83 10.92 28.78
N ARG A 57 15.40 9.67 28.58
CA ARG A 57 14.09 9.22 29.04
C ARG A 57 14.26 8.01 29.95
N PRO A 58 13.46 7.90 31.02
CA PRO A 58 13.40 6.67 31.80
C PRO A 58 13.12 5.51 30.83
N HIS A 59 13.95 4.47 30.87
CA HIS A 59 13.87 3.25 30.02
C HIS A 59 14.45 3.32 28.60
N ASP A 60 14.94 4.45 28.13
CA ASP A 60 15.64 4.50 26.84
C ASP A 60 17.12 4.11 26.98
N ALA A 61 17.66 3.45 25.95
CA ALA A 61 19.08 3.14 25.90
C ALA A 61 19.92 4.39 25.60
N ALA A 62 21.12 4.50 26.17
CA ALA A 62 22.04 5.61 25.89
C ALA A 62 22.34 5.80 24.38
N SER A 63 22.38 4.71 23.61
CA SER A 63 22.51 4.74 22.15
C SER A 63 21.38 5.49 21.46
N LEU A 64 20.14 5.31 21.94
CA LEU A 64 18.96 5.99 21.42
C LEU A 64 18.97 7.48 21.79
N THR A 65 19.37 7.81 23.02
CA THR A 65 19.53 9.19 23.49
C THR A 65 20.53 9.97 22.63
N LEU A 66 21.71 9.39 22.37
CA LEU A 66 22.73 9.99 21.51
C LEU A 66 22.22 10.24 20.10
N LYS A 67 21.57 9.23 19.48
CA LYS A 67 20.96 9.40 18.16
C LYS A 67 19.87 10.47 18.15
N ARG A 68 19.05 10.56 19.22
CA ARG A 68 18.01 11.59 19.37
C ARG A 68 18.60 12.99 19.41
N ALA A 69 19.69 13.19 20.16
CA ALA A 69 20.40 14.46 20.24
C ALA A 69 21.04 14.85 18.90
N GLU A 70 21.74 13.92 18.23
CA GLU A 70 22.36 14.16 16.92
C GLU A 70 21.32 14.55 15.86
N ARG A 71 20.16 13.86 15.84
CA ARG A 71 19.08 14.21 14.91
C ARG A 71 18.42 15.54 15.27
N TYR A 72 18.27 15.85 16.55
CA TYR A 72 17.77 17.16 16.99
C TYR A 72 18.67 18.29 16.48
N GLU A 73 19.98 18.19 16.65
CA GLU A 73 20.92 19.23 16.19
C GLU A 73 20.88 19.43 14.68
N ARG A 74 20.92 18.35 13.89
CA ARG A 74 20.77 18.43 12.43
C ARG A 74 19.45 19.10 12.02
N HIS A 75 18.36 18.80 12.73
CA HIS A 75 17.05 19.36 12.43
C HIS A 75 16.96 20.82 12.86
N ARG A 76 17.52 21.18 14.02
CA ARG A 76 17.60 22.54 14.55
C ARG A 76 18.29 23.49 13.57
N GLU A 77 19.45 23.08 13.02
CA GLU A 77 20.17 23.85 12.00
C GLU A 77 19.32 24.11 10.75
N GLN A 78 18.58 23.10 10.29
CA GLN A 78 17.66 23.25 9.15
C GLN A 78 16.53 24.23 9.47
N LEU A 79 15.96 24.16 10.68
CA LEU A 79 14.91 25.08 11.10
C LEU A 79 15.43 26.52 11.22
N LEU A 80 16.62 26.72 11.79
CA LEU A 80 17.27 28.03 11.84
C LEU A 80 17.42 28.63 10.44
N GLY A 81 17.90 27.85 9.47
CA GLY A 81 17.99 28.27 8.07
C GLY A 81 16.64 28.70 7.50
N GLN A 82 15.59 27.89 7.71
CA GLN A 82 14.23 28.20 7.24
C GLN A 82 13.67 29.48 7.87
N VAL A 83 13.84 29.67 9.18
CA VAL A 83 13.36 30.88 9.87
C VAL A 83 14.10 32.13 9.38
N ARG A 84 15.43 32.04 9.18
CA ARG A 84 16.23 33.12 8.58
C ARG A 84 15.75 33.48 7.18
N ASP A 85 15.46 32.48 6.34
CA ASP A 85 14.93 32.69 4.99
C ASP A 85 13.57 33.39 5.00
N VAL A 86 12.63 32.93 5.84
CA VAL A 86 11.30 33.52 5.97
C VAL A 86 11.38 34.95 6.51
N ARG A 87 12.20 35.21 7.53
CA ARG A 87 12.40 36.58 8.05
C ARG A 87 12.94 37.51 6.96
N ARG A 88 13.94 37.08 6.17
CA ARG A 88 14.46 37.87 5.06
C ARG A 88 13.38 38.19 4.03
N ALA A 89 12.52 37.23 3.70
CA ALA A 89 11.38 37.46 2.82
C ALA A 89 10.35 38.45 3.41
N LEU A 90 10.04 38.37 4.70
CA LEU A 90 9.15 39.32 5.40
C LEU A 90 9.70 40.76 5.45
N LEU A 91 11.03 40.91 5.50
CA LEU A 91 11.68 42.22 5.43
C LEU A 91 11.66 42.80 4.00
N GLN A 92 11.91 41.97 2.98
CA GLN A 92 11.90 42.38 1.58
C GLN A 92 10.51 42.81 1.09
N THR A 93 9.48 42.05 1.46
CA THR A 93 8.09 42.36 1.08
C THR A 93 7.63 43.73 1.59
N LYS A 94 8.01 44.13 2.82
CA LYS A 94 7.70 45.47 3.33
C LYS A 94 8.51 46.58 2.66
N LYS A 95 9.75 46.32 2.25
CA LYS A 95 10.60 47.34 1.60
C LYS A 95 10.08 47.75 0.21
N LEU A 96 9.28 46.90 -0.43
CA LEU A 96 8.69 47.15 -1.76
C LEU A 96 7.31 47.82 -1.75
N LEU A 97 6.67 48.01 -0.58
CA LEU A 97 5.52 48.90 -0.46
C LEU A 97 6.01 50.27 0.02
N PRO A 98 6.24 51.26 -0.87
CA PRO A 98 6.51 52.62 -0.44
C PRO A 98 5.29 53.13 0.35
N SER A 99 5.57 53.63 1.54
CA SER A 99 4.66 54.40 2.38
C SER A 99 4.10 55.59 1.59
N SER A 100 2.98 55.39 0.90
CA SER A 100 2.16 56.48 0.37
C SER A 100 0.91 56.56 1.24
N PRO A 101 0.86 57.49 2.20
CA PRO A 101 -0.32 57.68 3.03
C PRO A 101 -1.37 58.39 2.18
N GLY A 102 -2.46 57.69 1.87
CA GLY A 102 -3.61 58.32 1.22
C GLY A 102 -3.76 57.95 -0.25
N LYS A 103 -4.12 56.69 -0.51
CA LYS A 103 -5.13 56.34 -1.51
C LYS A 103 -5.59 54.91 -1.24
N SER A 104 -6.88 54.79 -0.96
CA SER A 104 -7.62 53.55 -0.83
C SER A 104 -7.34 52.65 -2.04
N MET A 105 -6.47 51.65 -1.85
CA MET A 105 -6.28 50.59 -2.82
C MET A 105 -7.30 49.50 -2.56
N ILE A 106 -8.27 49.44 -3.46
CA ILE A 106 -9.05 48.23 -3.76
C ILE A 106 -8.03 47.16 -4.13
N VAL A 107 -7.82 46.19 -3.24
CA VAL A 107 -6.87 45.09 -3.44
C VAL A 107 -7.47 44.12 -4.44
N ALA A 108 -7.19 44.36 -5.72
CA ALA A 108 -7.29 43.34 -6.76
C ALA A 108 -6.09 42.38 -6.57
N SER A 109 -6.39 41.19 -6.07
CA SER A 109 -5.42 40.11 -5.90
C SER A 109 -4.87 39.65 -7.25
N HIS A 110 -3.66 40.12 -7.58
CA HIS A 110 -2.85 39.56 -8.65
C HIS A 110 -2.13 38.30 -8.14
N SER A 111 -2.52 37.15 -8.70
CA SER A 111 -1.70 35.94 -8.73
C SER A 111 -0.46 36.19 -9.59
N LEU A 112 0.70 36.27 -8.97
CA LEU A 112 1.99 36.29 -9.66
C LEU A 112 2.32 34.87 -10.15
N SER A 113 2.46 34.72 -11.46
CA SER A 113 3.28 33.67 -12.06
C SER A 113 4.04 34.29 -13.24
N PRO A 114 5.33 33.98 -13.45
CA PRO A 114 6.19 34.72 -14.36
C PRO A 114 6.06 34.16 -15.78
N SER A 115 5.78 35.02 -16.76
CA SER A 115 5.97 34.67 -18.17
C SER A 115 6.77 35.73 -18.90
N LYS A 116 7.79 35.23 -19.59
CA LYS A 116 8.79 35.97 -20.36
C LYS A 116 8.20 36.43 -21.70
N LYS A 117 8.63 37.63 -22.09
CA LYS A 117 8.94 38.14 -23.44
C LYS A 117 7.88 38.02 -24.53
N THR A 118 7.74 39.14 -25.25
CA THR A 118 7.47 39.38 -26.70
C THR A 118 6.34 40.42 -26.76
N ARG A 119 6.33 41.52 -27.52
CA ARG A 119 7.26 42.33 -28.31
C ARG A 119 6.40 43.53 -28.79
N ILE A 120 7.05 44.64 -29.08
CA ILE A 120 6.49 45.94 -29.48
C ILE A 120 6.04 45.94 -30.97
N TYR A 121 5.26 46.98 -31.34
CA TYR A 121 4.78 47.45 -32.67
C TYR A 121 3.33 47.03 -33.03
N ALA A 122 2.42 47.87 -33.55
CA ALA A 122 2.43 49.30 -33.94
C ALA A 122 0.98 49.80 -34.22
N SER A 123 0.83 51.14 -34.29
CA SER A 123 -0.05 51.96 -35.18
C SER A 123 -1.54 51.62 -35.33
N LEU A 124 -2.46 52.49 -34.88
CA LEU A 124 -3.06 53.68 -35.56
C LEU A 124 -4.36 53.32 -36.36
N PRO A 125 -5.23 54.27 -36.75
CA PRO A 125 -6.62 54.42 -36.31
C PRO A 125 -7.58 54.37 -37.53
N THR A 126 -8.78 55.00 -37.44
CA THR A 126 -9.77 55.38 -38.50
C THR A 126 -11.15 54.82 -38.12
N GLU A 127 -12.05 55.58 -37.48
CA GLU A 127 -12.98 56.62 -37.99
C GLU A 127 -14.23 56.08 -38.72
N HIS A 128 -15.37 56.62 -38.29
CA HIS A 128 -16.70 56.73 -38.92
C HIS A 128 -17.58 55.48 -39.11
N ALA A 129 -18.75 55.45 -38.46
CA ALA A 129 -19.98 55.90 -39.12
C ALA A 129 -21.20 55.88 -38.17
N THR A 130 -21.94 56.97 -38.29
CA THR A 130 -23.32 57.23 -37.89
C THR A 130 -24.28 56.08 -38.18
N ASN A 131 -25.17 55.77 -37.22
CA ASN A 131 -26.59 55.52 -37.51
C ASN A 131 -27.39 55.36 -36.22
N GLY A 132 -28.06 56.45 -35.85
CA GLY A 132 -29.17 56.42 -34.91
C GLY A 132 -30.47 56.08 -35.63
N GLY A 133 -31.24 55.17 -35.02
CA GLY A 133 -32.69 55.18 -35.08
C GLY A 133 -33.34 54.45 -36.25
N ILE A 134 -33.57 53.13 -36.12
CA ILE A 134 -34.72 52.47 -36.73
C ILE A 134 -35.29 51.41 -35.76
N PHE A 135 -36.34 51.82 -35.04
CA PHE A 135 -37.57 51.09 -34.71
C PHE A 135 -37.53 49.57 -34.44
N GLU A 136 -37.61 49.21 -33.15
CA GLU A 136 -38.51 48.25 -32.46
C GLU A 136 -39.04 46.93 -33.09
N SER A 137 -38.68 46.56 -34.33
CA SER A 137 -39.19 45.34 -34.99
C SER A 137 -38.19 44.16 -35.03
N THR A 138 -36.99 44.32 -34.50
CA THR A 138 -35.90 43.31 -34.58
C THR A 138 -35.68 42.48 -33.32
N MET A 139 -36.39 42.76 -32.21
CA MET A 139 -36.24 41.96 -30.98
C MET A 139 -36.85 40.56 -31.12
N LEU A 140 -38.01 40.45 -31.77
CA LEU A 140 -38.67 39.16 -32.01
C LEU A 140 -37.92 38.28 -33.02
N GLU A 141 -37.30 38.88 -34.03
CA GLU A 141 -36.56 38.13 -35.06
C GLU A 141 -35.19 37.65 -34.57
N THR A 142 -34.55 38.43 -33.68
CA THR A 142 -33.32 38.01 -32.99
C THR A 142 -33.57 36.95 -31.92
N GLU A 143 -34.76 36.95 -31.31
CA GLU A 143 -35.20 35.91 -30.37
C GLU A 143 -35.54 34.60 -31.11
N ARG A 144 -36.20 34.67 -32.28
CA ARG A 144 -36.43 33.52 -33.16
C ARG A 144 -35.11 32.89 -33.65
N ARG A 145 -34.14 33.70 -34.10
CA ARG A 145 -32.79 33.21 -34.47
C ARG A 145 -32.00 32.66 -33.27
N ARG A 146 -32.29 33.09 -32.04
CA ARG A 146 -31.71 32.51 -30.83
C ARG A 146 -32.32 31.14 -30.50
N LEU A 147 -33.64 31.00 -30.61
CA LEU A 147 -34.33 29.73 -30.38
C LEU A 147 -33.95 28.70 -31.45
N GLU A 148 -33.82 29.11 -32.71
CA GLU A 148 -33.39 28.24 -33.80
C GLU A 148 -31.93 27.77 -33.62
N LYS A 149 -31.04 28.64 -33.14
CA LYS A 149 -29.67 28.24 -32.75
C LYS A 149 -29.64 27.31 -31.53
N ILE A 150 -30.55 27.47 -30.58
CA ILE A 150 -30.67 26.56 -29.43
C ILE A 150 -31.18 25.18 -29.88
N GLN A 151 -32.20 25.13 -30.75
CA GLN A 151 -32.69 23.88 -31.32
C GLN A 151 -31.64 23.19 -32.21
N GLN A 152 -30.92 23.92 -33.08
CA GLN A 152 -29.84 23.35 -33.88
C GLN A 152 -28.68 22.82 -33.01
N ARG A 153 -28.39 23.49 -31.89
CA ARG A 153 -27.38 23.03 -30.93
C ARG A 153 -27.83 21.77 -30.20
N GLN A 154 -29.09 21.70 -29.78
CA GLN A 154 -29.68 20.50 -29.18
C GLN A 154 -29.71 19.33 -30.17
N LEU A 155 -30.02 19.57 -31.44
CA LEU A 155 -30.02 18.55 -32.48
C LEU A 155 -28.60 18.02 -32.77
N MET A 156 -27.59 18.90 -32.83
CA MET A 156 -26.19 18.53 -32.97
C MET A 156 -25.65 17.79 -31.74
N GLU A 157 -26.04 18.20 -30.53
CA GLU A 157 -25.68 17.51 -29.28
C GLU A 157 -26.31 16.11 -29.22
N MET A 158 -27.57 15.96 -29.65
CA MET A 158 -28.24 14.66 -29.76
C MET A 158 -27.59 13.76 -30.83
N GLN A 159 -27.24 14.32 -31.99
CA GLN A 159 -26.54 13.58 -33.04
C GLN A 159 -25.13 13.15 -32.59
N GLN A 160 -24.44 14.00 -31.83
CA GLN A 160 -23.12 13.70 -31.27
C GLN A 160 -23.20 12.65 -30.15
N LEU A 161 -24.28 12.65 -29.36
CA LEU A 161 -24.56 11.63 -28.35
C LEU A 161 -24.89 10.28 -29.01
N MET A 162 -25.73 10.26 -30.04
CA MET A 162 -26.05 9.05 -30.81
C MET A 162 -24.81 8.46 -31.50
N HIS A 163 -23.92 9.31 -32.04
CA HIS A 163 -22.66 8.85 -32.63
C HIS A 163 -21.66 8.33 -31.58
N MET A 164 -21.69 8.88 -30.36
CA MET A 164 -20.90 8.37 -29.23
C MET A 164 -21.44 7.03 -28.71
N GLU A 165 -22.76 6.85 -28.69
CA GLU A 165 -23.41 5.57 -28.32
C GLU A 165 -23.15 4.49 -29.36
N MET A 166 -23.27 4.80 -30.66
CA MET A 166 -22.92 3.87 -31.73
C MET A 166 -21.46 3.41 -31.64
N LYS A 167 -20.51 4.34 -31.43
CA LYS A 167 -19.09 3.99 -31.26
C LYS A 167 -18.80 3.18 -29.99
N ARG A 168 -19.58 3.37 -28.93
CA ARG A 168 -19.47 2.55 -27.71
C ARG A 168 -19.99 1.14 -27.96
N ALA A 169 -21.16 1.00 -28.60
CA ALA A 169 -21.74 -0.29 -28.96
C ALA A 169 -20.83 -1.09 -29.91
N GLU A 170 -20.22 -0.44 -30.91
CA GLU A 170 -19.26 -1.10 -31.81
C GLU A 170 -18.00 -1.59 -31.07
N MET A 171 -17.47 -0.80 -30.14
CA MET A 171 -16.31 -1.19 -29.33
C MET A 171 -16.64 -2.34 -28.37
N ASP A 172 -17.83 -2.33 -27.79
CA ASP A 172 -18.30 -3.38 -26.88
C ASP A 172 -18.55 -4.70 -27.65
N ALA A 173 -19.15 -4.63 -28.84
CA ALA A 173 -19.32 -5.78 -29.72
C ALA A 173 -17.98 -6.38 -30.19
N ALA A 174 -17.01 -5.53 -30.54
CA ALA A 174 -15.67 -5.97 -30.91
C ALA A 174 -14.92 -6.63 -29.74
N MET A 175 -15.10 -6.10 -28.53
CA MET A 175 -14.51 -6.67 -27.32
C MET A 175 -15.13 -8.02 -26.96
N GLN A 176 -16.44 -8.19 -27.14
CA GLN A 176 -17.15 -9.45 -26.93
C GLN A 176 -16.68 -10.53 -27.93
N GLN A 177 -16.56 -10.20 -29.22
CA GLN A 177 -16.04 -11.13 -30.23
C GLN A 177 -14.57 -11.54 -29.96
N ALA A 178 -13.74 -10.61 -29.46
CA ALA A 178 -12.37 -10.90 -29.06
C ALA A 178 -12.28 -11.78 -27.79
N ALA A 179 -13.20 -11.60 -26.83
CA ALA A 179 -13.28 -12.43 -25.64
C ALA A 179 -13.73 -13.86 -25.96
N GLU A 180 -14.70 -14.02 -26.86
CA GLU A 180 -15.18 -15.33 -27.30
C GLU A 180 -14.11 -16.12 -28.07
N THR A 181 -13.34 -15.45 -28.93
CA THR A 181 -12.24 -16.10 -29.66
C THR A 181 -11.07 -16.48 -28.74
N ARG A 182 -10.80 -15.71 -27.68
CA ARG A 182 -9.84 -16.08 -26.63
C ARG A 182 -10.32 -17.25 -25.79
N LYS A 183 -11.58 -17.23 -25.34
CA LYS A 183 -12.19 -18.33 -24.58
C LYS A 183 -12.13 -19.65 -25.36
N LYS A 184 -12.43 -19.63 -26.67
CA LYS A 184 -12.31 -20.82 -27.53
C LYS A 184 -10.86 -21.34 -27.65
N ARG A 185 -9.86 -20.45 -27.64
CA ARG A 185 -8.43 -20.83 -27.68
C ARG A 185 -7.96 -21.38 -26.34
N ASP A 186 -8.38 -20.77 -25.24
CA ASP A 186 -8.02 -21.22 -23.89
C ASP A 186 -8.67 -22.57 -23.58
N GLU A 187 -9.93 -22.78 -23.98
CA GLU A 187 -10.59 -24.09 -23.92
C GLU A 187 -9.90 -25.15 -24.80
N ALA A 188 -9.34 -24.76 -25.95
CA ALA A 188 -8.56 -25.68 -26.80
C ALA A 188 -7.22 -26.08 -26.14
N ILE A 189 -6.54 -25.11 -25.52
CA ILE A 189 -5.29 -25.35 -24.79
C ILE A 189 -5.54 -26.17 -23.52
N GLU A 190 -6.66 -25.93 -22.83
CA GLU A 190 -7.05 -26.70 -21.64
C GLU A 190 -7.41 -28.15 -22.01
N ARG A 191 -8.13 -28.37 -23.12
CA ARG A 191 -8.36 -29.72 -23.66
C ARG A 191 -7.05 -30.43 -24.02
N ASP A 192 -6.06 -29.74 -24.56
CA ASP A 192 -4.77 -30.34 -24.90
C ASP A 192 -3.92 -30.64 -23.64
N LYS A 193 -3.97 -29.77 -22.62
CA LYS A 193 -3.34 -30.02 -21.31
C LYS A 193 -4.01 -31.18 -20.57
N ALA A 194 -5.34 -31.29 -20.64
CA ALA A 194 -6.08 -32.39 -20.04
C ALA A 194 -5.75 -33.73 -20.72
N ARG A 195 -5.55 -33.73 -22.06
CA ARG A 195 -5.04 -34.92 -22.78
C ARG A 195 -3.65 -35.32 -22.32
N ARG A 196 -2.70 -34.37 -22.26
CA ARG A 196 -1.32 -34.65 -21.80
C ARG A 196 -1.23 -35.07 -20.34
N ALA A 197 -2.08 -34.54 -19.46
CA ALA A 197 -2.18 -34.96 -18.07
C ALA A 197 -2.74 -36.38 -17.96
N LYS A 198 -3.76 -36.71 -18.76
CA LYS A 198 -4.32 -38.07 -18.82
C LYS A 198 -3.31 -39.08 -19.37
N ASP A 199 -2.54 -38.72 -20.40
CA ASP A 199 -1.48 -39.55 -20.96
C ASP A 199 -0.31 -39.75 -19.97
N ALA A 200 0.03 -38.73 -19.19
CA ALA A 200 1.05 -38.81 -18.14
C ALA A 200 0.59 -39.68 -16.95
N ASP A 201 -0.68 -39.57 -16.55
CA ASP A 201 -1.27 -40.42 -15.53
C ASP A 201 -1.46 -41.86 -16.01
N ASP A 202 -1.79 -42.08 -17.29
CA ASP A 202 -1.87 -43.41 -17.90
C ASP A 202 -0.46 -44.02 -18.03
N ALA A 203 0.57 -43.24 -18.34
CA ALA A 203 1.97 -43.70 -18.34
C ALA A 203 2.50 -44.00 -16.94
N ARG A 204 2.08 -43.22 -15.94
CA ARG A 204 2.39 -43.46 -14.54
C ARG A 204 1.67 -44.69 -14.01
N ARG A 205 0.39 -44.86 -14.36
CA ARG A 205 -0.39 -46.08 -14.09
C ARG A 205 0.19 -47.31 -14.80
N ARG A 206 0.77 -47.19 -15.99
CA ARG A 206 1.48 -48.32 -16.66
C ARG A 206 2.75 -48.72 -15.91
N ARG A 207 3.56 -47.75 -15.46
CA ARG A 207 4.79 -48.02 -14.67
C ARG A 207 4.48 -48.53 -13.27
N GLU A 208 3.41 -48.03 -12.64
CA GLU A 208 2.92 -48.53 -11.36
C GLU A 208 2.25 -49.90 -11.50
N ALA A 209 1.55 -50.19 -12.62
CA ALA A 209 1.01 -51.52 -12.92
C ALA A 209 2.10 -52.56 -13.23
N GLU A 210 3.22 -52.14 -13.85
CA GLU A 210 4.36 -53.01 -14.13
C GLU A 210 5.16 -53.33 -12.86
N LYS A 211 5.35 -52.34 -11.98
CA LYS A 211 5.87 -52.56 -10.61
C LYS A 211 4.92 -53.39 -9.75
N ALA A 212 3.62 -53.13 -9.84
CA ALA A 212 2.59 -53.89 -9.14
C ALA A 212 2.46 -55.32 -9.70
N ALA A 213 2.78 -55.58 -10.97
CA ALA A 213 2.84 -56.94 -11.52
C ALA A 213 4.04 -57.72 -10.97
N GLN A 214 5.22 -57.07 -10.84
CA GLN A 214 6.41 -57.65 -10.22
C GLN A 214 6.20 -57.92 -8.71
N GLU A 215 5.50 -57.01 -8.02
CA GLU A 215 5.09 -57.20 -6.62
C GLU A 215 3.93 -58.20 -6.49
N ALA A 216 3.02 -58.28 -7.48
CA ALA A 216 1.93 -59.25 -7.51
C ALA A 216 2.41 -60.69 -7.72
N ASP A 217 3.48 -60.94 -8.48
CA ASP A 217 4.09 -62.26 -8.61
C ASP A 217 4.75 -62.71 -7.29
N ALA A 218 5.33 -61.78 -6.53
CA ALA A 218 5.84 -62.02 -5.18
C ALA A 218 4.71 -62.22 -4.15
N ILE A 219 3.61 -61.48 -4.30
CA ILE A 219 2.41 -61.60 -3.47
C ILE A 219 1.59 -62.84 -3.86
N LEU A 220 1.64 -63.35 -5.09
CA LEU A 220 0.92 -64.57 -5.53
C LEU A 220 1.41 -65.81 -4.77
N GLN A 221 2.69 -65.82 -4.41
CA GLN A 221 3.29 -66.85 -3.55
C GLN A 221 2.81 -66.74 -2.10
N GLN A 222 2.53 -65.53 -1.59
CA GLN A 222 1.94 -65.30 -0.27
C GLN A 222 0.40 -65.43 -0.24
N LYS A 223 -0.30 -65.05 -1.31
CA LYS A 223 -1.77 -65.07 -1.44
C LYS A 223 -2.33 -66.48 -1.57
N ARG A 224 -1.56 -67.46 -2.06
CA ARG A 224 -1.96 -68.88 -2.01
C ARG A 224 -2.18 -69.39 -0.59
N LEU A 225 -1.50 -68.78 0.40
CA LEU A 225 -1.70 -69.08 1.82
C LEU A 225 -2.85 -68.28 2.43
N ALA A 226 -3.07 -67.03 2.00
CA ALA A 226 -4.11 -66.15 2.53
C ALA A 226 -5.51 -66.27 1.85
N GLN A 227 -5.61 -66.89 0.67
CA GLN A 227 -6.90 -67.09 -0.05
C GLN A 227 -7.85 -68.05 0.68
N LYS A 228 -7.33 -68.96 1.50
CA LYS A 228 -8.17 -69.87 2.30
C LYS A 228 -8.94 -69.15 3.42
N ASP A 229 -8.42 -68.02 3.90
CA ASP A 229 -8.98 -67.33 5.08
C ASP A 229 -9.96 -66.21 4.71
N TYR A 230 -9.99 -65.74 3.46
CA TYR A 230 -10.83 -64.61 3.03
C TYR A 230 -12.17 -65.01 2.41
N GLU A 231 -12.28 -66.21 1.81
CA GLU A 231 -13.53 -66.69 1.19
C GLU A 231 -14.67 -66.87 2.20
N GLU A 232 -14.34 -67.09 3.48
CA GLU A 232 -15.30 -67.29 4.57
C GLU A 232 -15.98 -65.97 5.03
N THR A 233 -15.34 -64.82 4.81
CA THR A 233 -15.83 -63.51 5.28
C THR A 233 -16.65 -62.73 4.24
N GLN A 234 -16.50 -63.03 2.95
CA GLN A 234 -17.20 -62.34 1.86
C GLN A 234 -18.68 -62.76 1.70
N ARG A 235 -19.06 -63.97 2.11
CA ARG A 235 -20.45 -64.44 1.99
C ARG A 235 -21.43 -63.73 2.93
N ARG A 236 -20.96 -63.13 4.02
CA ARG A 236 -21.80 -62.45 5.02
C ARG A 236 -22.16 -60.99 4.67
N LYS A 237 -21.33 -60.28 3.89
CA LYS A 237 -21.50 -58.84 3.60
C LYS A 237 -22.36 -58.53 2.37
N ALA A 238 -22.65 -59.51 1.51
CA ALA A 238 -23.40 -59.29 0.27
C ALA A 238 -24.93 -59.16 0.48
N PHE A 239 -25.46 -59.65 1.61
CA PHE A 239 -26.90 -59.67 1.89
C PHE A 239 -27.41 -58.34 2.49
N GLU A 240 -26.61 -57.67 3.33
CA GLU A 240 -26.98 -56.39 3.98
C GLU A 240 -27.02 -55.18 3.02
N ILE A 241 -26.29 -55.25 1.90
CA ILE A 241 -26.15 -54.13 0.95
C ILE A 241 -27.40 -53.95 0.07
N GLN A 242 -28.17 -55.02 -0.19
CA GLN A 242 -29.36 -54.93 -1.05
C GLN A 242 -30.57 -54.34 -0.32
N GLU A 243 -30.71 -54.58 0.99
CA GLU A 243 -31.85 -54.10 1.77
C GLU A 243 -31.77 -52.60 2.09
N ALA A 244 -30.55 -52.06 2.27
CA ALA A 244 -30.32 -50.63 2.50
C ALA A 244 -30.59 -49.75 1.26
N LYS A 245 -30.57 -50.35 0.06
CA LYS A 245 -30.74 -49.64 -1.22
C LYS A 245 -32.21 -49.36 -1.54
N ALA A 246 -33.13 -50.19 -1.06
CA ALA A 246 -34.58 -50.01 -1.24
C ALA A 246 -35.15 -48.88 -0.34
N ARG A 247 -34.70 -48.78 0.92
CA ARG A 247 -35.18 -47.75 1.86
C ARG A 247 -34.72 -46.32 1.52
N LYS A 248 -33.61 -46.18 0.77
CA LYS A 248 -33.10 -44.88 0.28
C LYS A 248 -33.89 -44.29 -0.90
N ALA A 249 -34.53 -45.14 -1.71
CA ALA A 249 -35.24 -44.68 -2.91
C ALA A 249 -36.59 -44.02 -2.58
N GLU A 250 -37.28 -44.48 -1.52
CA GLU A 250 -38.58 -43.92 -1.10
C GLU A 250 -38.43 -42.58 -0.35
N ALA A 251 -37.36 -42.42 0.44
CA ALA A 251 -37.03 -41.16 1.11
C ALA A 251 -36.72 -40.03 0.12
N ALA A 252 -36.07 -40.35 -1.01
CA ALA A 252 -35.69 -39.40 -2.04
C ALA A 252 -36.88 -38.79 -2.82
N HIS A 253 -38.07 -39.41 -2.79
CA HIS A 253 -39.25 -38.88 -3.50
C HIS A 253 -40.02 -37.85 -2.66
N ARG A 254 -40.09 -38.04 -1.33
CA ARG A 254 -40.70 -37.06 -0.39
C ARG A 254 -39.79 -35.85 -0.12
N GLU A 255 -38.50 -35.95 -0.41
CA GLU A 255 -37.53 -34.84 -0.33
C GLU A 255 -37.68 -33.86 -1.51
N ARG A 256 -37.95 -34.37 -2.73
CA ARG A 256 -38.10 -33.57 -3.96
C ARG A 256 -39.32 -32.64 -3.97
N GLU A 257 -40.41 -32.99 -3.30
CA GLU A 257 -41.60 -32.13 -3.21
C GLU A 257 -41.45 -30.98 -2.20
N ARG A 258 -40.65 -31.17 -1.14
CA ARG A 258 -40.30 -30.10 -0.19
C ARG A 258 -39.27 -29.14 -0.78
N GLN A 259 -38.40 -29.66 -1.66
CA GLN A 259 -37.44 -28.87 -2.43
C GLN A 259 -38.11 -27.89 -3.37
N ARG A 260 -39.11 -28.30 -4.18
CA ARG A 260 -39.78 -27.38 -5.12
C ARG A 260 -40.42 -26.15 -4.47
N LYS A 261 -41.01 -26.30 -3.27
CA LYS A 261 -41.60 -25.17 -2.52
C LYS A 261 -40.56 -24.30 -1.82
N GLN A 262 -39.39 -24.85 -1.49
CA GLN A 262 -38.24 -24.07 -1.05
C GLN A 262 -37.59 -23.35 -2.23
N ASP A 263 -37.51 -23.97 -3.41
CA ASP A 263 -36.91 -23.43 -4.63
C ASP A 263 -37.67 -22.19 -5.12
N GLU A 264 -39.01 -22.16 -5.09
CA GLU A 264 -39.81 -20.99 -5.46
C GLU A 264 -39.62 -19.78 -4.50
N HIS A 265 -39.49 -20.03 -3.20
CA HIS A 265 -39.17 -18.98 -2.22
C HIS A 265 -37.68 -18.58 -2.30
N HIS A 266 -36.82 -19.52 -2.66
CA HIS A 266 -35.41 -19.27 -2.91
C HIS A 266 -35.22 -18.45 -4.19
N GLU A 267 -36.05 -18.61 -5.21
CA GLU A 267 -36.06 -17.83 -6.45
C GLU A 267 -36.42 -16.35 -6.20
N MET A 268 -37.49 -16.04 -5.46
CA MET A 268 -37.80 -14.64 -5.08
C MET A 268 -36.74 -13.99 -4.18
N THR A 269 -36.16 -14.77 -3.26
CA THR A 269 -35.05 -14.30 -2.41
C THR A 269 -33.75 -14.17 -3.23
N GLN A 270 -33.54 -15.03 -4.23
CA GLN A 270 -32.44 -14.98 -5.18
C GLN A 270 -32.58 -13.81 -6.13
N GLU A 271 -33.76 -13.42 -6.58
CA GLU A 271 -33.93 -12.23 -7.44
C GLU A 271 -33.49 -10.96 -6.69
N ILE A 272 -33.91 -10.78 -5.44
CA ILE A 272 -33.51 -9.65 -4.59
C ILE A 272 -32.01 -9.71 -4.23
N LEU A 273 -31.50 -10.90 -3.89
CA LEU A 273 -30.07 -11.10 -3.66
C LEU A 273 -29.25 -10.91 -4.95
N THR A 274 -29.79 -11.24 -6.12
CA THR A 274 -29.10 -11.09 -7.41
C THR A 274 -29.06 -9.64 -7.86
N GLU A 275 -30.06 -8.81 -7.57
CA GLU A 275 -29.98 -7.35 -7.77
C GLU A 275 -28.96 -6.71 -6.82
N LEU A 276 -28.98 -7.09 -5.53
CA LEU A 276 -27.99 -6.63 -4.55
C LEU A 276 -26.57 -7.13 -4.92
N GLN A 277 -26.47 -8.36 -5.42
CA GLN A 277 -25.26 -8.97 -5.96
C GLN A 277 -24.85 -8.36 -7.28
N GLN A 278 -25.75 -7.86 -8.13
CA GLN A 278 -25.42 -7.14 -9.37
C GLN A 278 -24.84 -5.77 -9.04
N GLN A 279 -25.38 -5.07 -8.03
CA GLN A 279 -24.78 -3.83 -7.52
C GLN A 279 -23.42 -4.09 -6.83
N ALA A 280 -23.31 -5.18 -6.06
CA ALA A 280 -22.05 -5.63 -5.50
C ALA A 280 -21.06 -6.07 -6.59
N MET A 281 -21.51 -6.74 -7.65
CA MET A 281 -20.69 -7.15 -8.79
C MET A 281 -20.27 -5.96 -9.63
N ALA A 282 -21.10 -4.92 -9.79
CA ALA A 282 -20.71 -3.67 -10.46
C ALA A 282 -19.60 -2.94 -9.67
N ARG A 283 -19.70 -2.89 -8.33
CA ARG A 283 -18.63 -2.36 -7.46
C ARG A 283 -17.39 -3.24 -7.45
N THR A 284 -17.58 -4.56 -7.44
CA THR A 284 -16.49 -5.54 -7.53
C THR A 284 -15.86 -5.51 -8.91
N GLN A 285 -16.59 -5.19 -9.98
CA GLN A 285 -16.07 -4.99 -11.34
C GLN A 285 -15.27 -3.68 -11.44
N ASP A 286 -15.72 -2.58 -10.83
CA ASP A 286 -14.93 -1.34 -10.79
C ASP A 286 -13.66 -1.51 -9.92
N MET A 287 -13.75 -2.27 -8.82
CA MET A 287 -12.57 -2.71 -8.06
C MET A 287 -11.70 -3.67 -8.87
N ASN A 288 -12.27 -4.65 -9.57
CA ASN A 288 -11.55 -5.63 -10.37
C ASN A 288 -10.91 -4.98 -11.58
N VAL A 289 -11.44 -3.91 -12.16
CA VAL A 289 -10.78 -3.13 -13.22
C VAL A 289 -9.58 -2.37 -12.65
N ARG A 290 -9.69 -1.82 -11.44
CA ARG A 290 -8.56 -1.18 -10.74
C ARG A 290 -7.53 -2.22 -10.28
N GLU A 291 -7.98 -3.40 -9.87
CA GLU A 291 -7.15 -4.51 -9.42
C GLU A 291 -6.53 -5.25 -10.60
N GLN A 292 -7.20 -5.40 -11.73
CA GLN A 292 -6.66 -5.85 -13.02
C GLN A 292 -5.61 -4.87 -13.51
N ARG A 293 -5.85 -3.56 -13.45
CA ARG A 293 -4.79 -2.57 -13.75
C ARG A 293 -3.59 -2.66 -12.80
N ARG A 294 -3.76 -3.13 -11.57
CA ARG A 294 -2.66 -3.42 -10.62
C ARG A 294 -2.01 -4.77 -10.90
N ARG A 295 -2.80 -5.81 -11.18
CA ARG A 295 -2.38 -7.18 -11.51
C ARG A 295 -1.65 -7.20 -12.84
N GLU A 296 -2.16 -6.59 -13.90
CA GLU A 296 -1.46 -6.41 -15.18
C GLU A 296 -0.14 -5.66 -15.03
N LYS A 297 -0.05 -4.68 -14.12
CA LYS A 297 1.22 -4.01 -13.82
C LYS A 297 2.19 -4.92 -13.05
N LEU A 298 1.69 -5.70 -12.09
CA LEU A 298 2.47 -6.66 -11.34
C LEU A 298 2.85 -7.90 -12.17
N GLU A 299 2.00 -8.29 -13.10
CA GLU A 299 2.15 -9.41 -14.03
C GLU A 299 3.12 -9.02 -15.13
N LYS A 300 3.03 -7.83 -15.71
CA LYS A 300 4.10 -7.28 -16.58
C LYS A 300 5.43 -7.22 -15.83
N ALA A 301 5.45 -6.77 -14.57
CA ALA A 301 6.68 -6.78 -13.77
C ALA A 301 7.17 -8.20 -13.42
N ARG A 302 6.26 -9.16 -13.23
CA ARG A 302 6.56 -10.58 -12.97
C ARG A 302 7.07 -11.26 -14.23
N ASP A 303 6.50 -10.96 -15.39
CA ASP A 303 6.89 -11.44 -16.71
C ASP A 303 8.23 -10.85 -17.12
N ASP A 304 8.47 -9.57 -16.87
CA ASP A 304 9.78 -8.94 -17.09
C ASP A 304 10.85 -9.55 -16.18
N ARG A 305 10.52 -9.82 -14.91
CA ARG A 305 11.41 -10.57 -14.00
C ARG A 305 11.58 -12.03 -14.43
N ALA A 306 10.53 -12.69 -14.89
CA ALA A 306 10.58 -14.07 -15.35
C ALA A 306 11.38 -14.19 -16.64
N ARG A 307 11.29 -13.23 -17.57
CA ARG A 307 12.15 -13.11 -18.75
C ARG A 307 13.60 -12.88 -18.36
N GLN A 308 13.88 -11.99 -17.42
CA GLN A 308 15.24 -11.79 -16.91
C GLN A 308 15.79 -13.03 -16.20
N VAL A 309 14.96 -13.75 -15.45
CA VAL A 309 15.34 -15.01 -14.80
C VAL A 309 15.54 -16.12 -15.85
N HIS A 310 14.68 -16.20 -16.86
CA HIS A 310 14.78 -17.17 -17.95
C HIS A 310 16.00 -16.89 -18.84
N GLU A 311 16.31 -15.63 -19.12
CA GLU A 311 17.51 -15.21 -19.85
C GLU A 311 18.78 -15.52 -19.05
N LYS A 312 18.76 -15.27 -17.72
CA LYS A 312 19.84 -15.70 -16.82
C LYS A 312 19.95 -17.22 -16.73
N ALA A 313 18.83 -17.94 -16.71
CA ALA A 313 18.79 -19.40 -16.70
C ALA A 313 19.29 -19.98 -18.03
N GLN A 314 18.97 -19.37 -19.17
CA GLN A 314 19.51 -19.75 -20.49
C GLN A 314 21.01 -19.46 -20.57
N ARG A 315 21.49 -18.31 -20.06
CA ARG A 315 22.92 -18.03 -19.99
C ARG A 315 23.67 -19.01 -19.09
N ASN A 316 23.08 -19.37 -17.95
CA ASN A 316 23.65 -20.39 -17.07
C ASN A 316 23.56 -21.79 -17.68
N LYS A 317 22.46 -22.12 -18.35
CA LYS A 317 22.29 -23.39 -19.07
C LYS A 317 23.30 -23.51 -20.20
N ALA A 318 23.52 -22.46 -20.99
CA ALA A 318 24.57 -22.42 -22.02
C ALA A 318 25.98 -22.53 -21.42
N ARG A 319 26.24 -21.93 -20.25
CA ARG A 319 27.50 -22.12 -19.51
C ARG A 319 27.68 -23.56 -19.01
N ILE A 320 26.61 -24.18 -18.52
CA ILE A 320 26.63 -25.57 -18.06
C ILE A 320 26.79 -26.51 -19.27
N GLU A 321 26.09 -26.27 -20.37
CA GLU A 321 26.22 -27.03 -21.63
C GLU A 321 27.63 -26.90 -22.20
N HIS A 322 28.24 -25.72 -22.14
CA HIS A 322 29.64 -25.53 -22.54
C HIS A 322 30.60 -26.32 -21.63
N VAL A 323 30.44 -26.24 -20.30
CA VAL A 323 31.27 -26.99 -19.35
C VAL A 323 31.05 -28.51 -19.49
N LEU A 324 29.84 -28.96 -19.79
CA LEU A 324 29.52 -30.36 -20.04
C LEU A 324 30.11 -30.83 -21.37
N SER A 325 30.03 -30.03 -22.43
CA SER A 325 30.67 -30.31 -23.72
C SER A 325 32.20 -30.37 -23.58
N ASP A 326 32.82 -29.47 -22.82
CA ASP A 326 34.25 -29.50 -22.53
C ASP A 326 34.63 -30.75 -21.72
N LYS A 327 33.79 -31.15 -20.76
CA LYS A 327 33.99 -32.36 -19.96
C LYS A 327 33.79 -33.63 -20.78
N GLU A 328 32.84 -33.65 -21.71
CA GLU A 328 32.62 -34.75 -22.65
C GLU A 328 33.80 -34.88 -23.61
N ARG A 329 34.31 -33.78 -24.16
CA ARG A 329 35.54 -33.78 -24.97
C ARG A 329 36.75 -34.32 -24.19
N LEU A 330 36.94 -33.88 -22.95
CA LEU A 330 38.00 -34.41 -22.08
C LEU A 330 37.82 -35.90 -21.76
N ALA A 331 36.58 -36.37 -21.59
CA ALA A 331 36.29 -37.78 -21.34
C ALA A 331 36.49 -38.64 -22.60
N GLU A 332 36.14 -38.13 -23.79
CA GLU A 332 36.41 -38.78 -25.07
C GLU A 332 37.90 -38.86 -25.37
N GLU A 333 38.66 -37.79 -25.10
CA GLU A 333 40.13 -37.80 -25.19
C GLU A 333 40.74 -38.83 -24.23
N GLN A 334 40.21 -38.95 -23.01
CA GLN A 334 40.64 -39.98 -22.05
C GLN A 334 40.28 -41.41 -22.49
N ARG A 335 39.11 -41.61 -23.10
CA ARG A 335 38.69 -42.91 -23.67
C ARG A 335 39.58 -43.31 -24.85
N LEU A 336 39.83 -42.40 -25.78
CA LEU A 336 40.73 -42.62 -26.90
C LEU A 336 42.18 -42.87 -26.44
N ALA A 337 42.62 -42.22 -25.37
CA ALA A 337 43.94 -42.48 -24.77
C ALA A 337 44.03 -43.88 -24.11
N LEU A 338 42.95 -44.33 -23.45
CA LEU A 338 42.87 -45.69 -22.90
C LEU A 338 42.79 -46.74 -24.00
N GLU A 339 42.01 -46.50 -25.05
CA GLU A 339 41.87 -47.39 -26.20
C GLU A 339 43.19 -47.51 -26.98
N ARG A 340 43.93 -46.41 -27.16
CA ARG A 340 45.29 -46.44 -27.71
C ARG A 340 46.25 -47.26 -26.85
N ARG A 341 46.19 -47.14 -25.52
CA ARG A 341 46.98 -47.96 -24.59
C ARG A 341 46.58 -49.44 -24.63
N GLN A 342 45.29 -49.74 -24.77
CA GLN A 342 44.78 -51.11 -24.89
C GLN A 342 45.21 -51.74 -26.21
N ALA A 343 45.10 -51.02 -27.34
CA ALA A 343 45.58 -51.47 -28.64
C ALA A 343 47.11 -51.70 -28.66
N GLU A 344 47.89 -50.86 -27.97
CA GLU A 344 49.34 -51.10 -27.79
C GLU A 344 49.64 -52.32 -26.93
N SER A 345 48.83 -52.58 -25.89
CA SER A 345 48.95 -53.78 -25.05
C SER A 345 48.54 -55.06 -25.79
N GLU A 346 47.52 -54.98 -26.65
CA GLU A 346 47.07 -56.10 -27.48
C GLU A 346 48.07 -56.43 -28.58
N ARG A 347 48.69 -55.43 -29.22
CA ARG A 347 49.81 -55.65 -30.16
C ARG A 347 50.99 -56.37 -29.50
N ARG A 348 51.31 -56.06 -28.24
CA ARG A 348 52.34 -56.78 -27.46
C ARG A 348 51.93 -58.21 -27.12
N ARG A 349 50.64 -58.45 -26.83
CA ARG A 349 50.12 -59.82 -26.62
C ARG A 349 50.17 -60.66 -27.88
N GLN A 350 49.78 -60.11 -29.02
CA GLN A 350 49.81 -60.82 -30.30
C GLN A 350 51.24 -61.19 -30.72
N GLN A 351 52.22 -60.33 -30.44
CA GLN A 351 53.64 -60.65 -30.65
C GLN A 351 54.12 -61.81 -29.74
N HIS A 352 53.68 -61.83 -28.48
CA HIS A 352 54.02 -62.90 -27.53
C HIS A 352 53.28 -64.22 -27.81
N GLU A 353 52.05 -64.18 -28.32
CA GLU A 353 51.30 -65.39 -28.71
C GLU A 353 51.88 -66.04 -29.97
N HIS A 354 52.35 -65.24 -30.94
CA HIS A 354 53.02 -65.73 -32.13
C HIS A 354 54.35 -66.45 -31.80
N ASP A 355 55.15 -65.91 -30.88
CA ASP A 355 56.39 -66.55 -30.40
C ASP A 355 56.14 -67.84 -29.60
N MET A 356 55.01 -67.92 -28.88
CA MET A 356 54.62 -69.12 -28.12
C MET A 356 54.12 -70.26 -29.02
N GLN A 357 53.53 -69.94 -30.17
CA GLN A 357 53.07 -70.95 -31.13
C GLN A 357 54.23 -71.62 -31.86
N LEU A 358 55.31 -70.89 -32.15
CA LEU A 358 56.54 -71.45 -32.72
C LEU A 358 57.19 -72.48 -31.78
N ARG A 359 57.28 -72.17 -30.47
CA ARG A 359 57.87 -73.06 -29.46
C ARG A 359 57.05 -74.33 -29.18
N LYS A 360 55.73 -74.29 -29.39
CA LYS A 360 54.85 -75.45 -29.24
C LYS A 360 55.00 -76.47 -30.37
N GLN A 361 55.34 -76.02 -31.57
CA GLN A 361 55.58 -76.92 -32.72
C GLN A 361 56.87 -77.72 -32.53
N GLU A 362 57.93 -77.11 -31.97
CA GLU A 362 59.21 -77.77 -31.70
C GLU A 362 59.14 -78.84 -30.58
N GLN A 363 58.24 -78.69 -29.60
CA GLN A 363 58.09 -79.67 -28.51
C GLN A 363 57.28 -80.91 -28.89
N ALA A 364 56.34 -80.80 -29.85
CA ALA A 364 55.52 -81.91 -30.29
C ALA A 364 56.31 -82.97 -31.08
N GLU A 365 57.34 -82.55 -31.83
CA GLU A 365 58.20 -83.45 -32.60
C GLU A 365 59.13 -84.32 -31.71
N LEU A 366 59.43 -83.86 -30.47
CA LEU A 366 60.26 -84.57 -29.51
C LEU A 366 59.51 -85.64 -28.69
N GLU A 367 58.20 -85.48 -28.48
CA GLU A 367 57.37 -86.41 -27.70
C GLU A 367 56.93 -87.64 -28.51
N GLU A 368 56.86 -87.52 -29.83
CA GLU A 368 56.51 -88.64 -30.71
C GLU A 368 57.61 -89.71 -30.76
N ALA A 369 58.87 -89.33 -30.52
CA ALA A 369 60.02 -90.24 -30.46
C ALA A 369 60.08 -91.10 -29.17
N ARG A 370 59.46 -90.66 -28.06
CA ARG A 370 59.48 -91.39 -26.78
C ARG A 370 58.43 -92.50 -26.67
N ARG A 371 57.32 -92.39 -27.40
CA ARG A 371 56.22 -93.38 -27.34
C ARG A 371 56.53 -94.71 -28.04
N ALA A 372 57.60 -94.78 -28.84
CA ALA A 372 58.01 -96.01 -29.51
C ALA A 372 58.74 -97.01 -28.58
N MET A 373 59.22 -96.59 -27.40
CA MET A 373 60.09 -97.40 -26.53
C MET A 373 59.34 -98.09 -25.36
N GLU A 374 58.11 -97.69 -25.04
CA GLU A 374 57.36 -98.22 -23.88
C GLU A 374 56.57 -99.51 -24.14
N ALA A 375 56.58 -100.03 -25.38
CA ALA A 375 55.89 -101.28 -25.73
C ALA A 375 56.65 -102.55 -25.31
N GLU A 376 57.95 -102.45 -24.97
CA GLU A 376 58.83 -103.61 -24.72
C GLU A 376 58.86 -104.06 -23.24
N ILE A 377 58.17 -103.36 -22.33
CA ILE A 377 58.27 -103.57 -20.86
C ILE A 377 57.08 -104.39 -20.29
N ARG A 378 56.27 -105.05 -21.12
CA ARG A 378 55.12 -105.86 -20.66
C ARG A 378 55.42 -107.32 -20.35
N ASP A 379 56.57 -107.87 -20.74
CA ASP A 379 56.87 -109.31 -20.56
C ASP A 379 57.48 -109.67 -19.18
N ASN A 380 57.92 -108.68 -18.39
CA ASN A 380 58.57 -108.93 -17.09
C ASN A 380 57.63 -109.06 -15.89
N GLN A 381 56.30 -109.01 -16.08
CA GLN A 381 55.34 -109.03 -14.97
C GLN A 381 54.96 -110.43 -14.44
N ARG A 382 55.50 -111.51 -15.02
CA ARG A 382 55.15 -112.90 -14.60
C ARG A 382 55.97 -113.46 -13.43
N LEU A 383 57.05 -112.79 -12.99
CA LEU A 383 57.88 -113.27 -11.85
C LEU A 383 57.53 -112.62 -10.50
N ALA A 384 56.60 -111.65 -10.45
CA ALA A 384 56.33 -110.86 -9.25
C ALA A 384 55.24 -111.42 -8.32
N GLU A 385 54.62 -112.57 -8.66
CA GLU A 385 53.49 -113.11 -7.87
C GLU A 385 53.90 -113.98 -6.68
N GLU A 386 55.12 -114.50 -6.61
CA GLU A 386 55.55 -115.38 -5.49
C GLU A 386 55.94 -114.61 -4.20
N GLU A 387 56.24 -113.30 -4.28
CA GLU A 387 56.59 -112.49 -3.09
C GLU A 387 55.38 -112.05 -2.23
N ARG A 388 54.14 -112.27 -2.68
CA ARG A 388 52.95 -111.74 -1.99
C ARG A 388 52.61 -112.46 -0.68
N ARG A 389 53.16 -113.65 -0.42
CA ARG A 389 52.84 -114.41 0.80
C ARG A 389 53.69 -114.07 2.03
N ARG A 390 54.83 -113.40 1.88
CA ARG A 390 55.65 -112.93 3.03
C ARG A 390 55.30 -111.52 3.51
N LYS A 391 54.71 -110.67 2.65
CA LYS A 391 54.42 -109.25 2.94
C LYS A 391 53.23 -109.00 3.89
N LEU A 392 52.47 -110.03 4.27
CA LEU A 392 51.25 -109.85 5.09
C LEU A 392 51.50 -109.76 6.60
N LEU A 393 52.62 -110.29 7.12
CA LEU A 393 52.97 -110.20 8.56
C LEU A 393 53.78 -108.94 8.90
N ASP A 394 54.60 -108.44 7.98
CA ASP A 394 55.34 -107.17 8.15
C ASP A 394 54.42 -105.94 8.01
N ALA A 395 53.32 -106.06 7.24
CA ALA A 395 52.36 -104.98 7.04
C ALA A 395 51.56 -104.61 8.31
N GLU A 396 51.40 -105.56 9.24
CA GLU A 396 50.62 -105.36 10.46
C GLU A 396 51.41 -104.55 11.51
N THR A 397 52.71 -104.84 11.67
CA THR A 397 53.60 -104.08 12.57
C THR A 397 53.95 -102.69 12.02
N GLU A 398 54.00 -102.52 10.69
CA GLU A 398 54.25 -101.23 10.05
C GLU A 398 53.02 -100.29 10.08
N ALA A 399 51.80 -100.85 10.12
CA ALA A 399 50.56 -100.08 10.23
C ALA A 399 50.42 -99.40 11.61
N GLU A 400 50.80 -100.09 12.69
CA GLU A 400 50.74 -99.53 14.05
C GLU A 400 51.75 -98.39 14.27
N TYR A 401 52.98 -98.52 13.76
CA TYR A 401 54.01 -97.47 13.85
C TYR A 401 53.63 -96.19 13.06
N ARG A 402 52.97 -96.34 11.91
CA ARG A 402 52.47 -95.22 11.10
C ARG A 402 51.32 -94.47 11.77
N LEU A 403 50.50 -95.15 12.59
CA LEU A 403 49.41 -94.53 13.34
C LEU A 403 49.96 -93.62 14.45
N ARG A 404 50.94 -94.11 15.22
CA ARG A 404 51.60 -93.33 16.30
C ARG A 404 52.34 -92.09 15.78
N LYS A 405 53.05 -92.21 14.64
CA LYS A 405 53.71 -91.08 13.96
C LYS A 405 52.70 -90.04 13.42
N ARG A 406 51.51 -90.46 12.98
CA ARG A 406 50.44 -89.55 12.52
C ARG A 406 49.79 -88.80 13.67
N GLU A 407 49.68 -89.42 14.84
CA GLU A 407 49.12 -88.77 16.04
C GLU A 407 50.06 -87.69 16.60
N GLU A 408 51.36 -87.98 16.70
CA GLU A 408 52.36 -86.98 17.12
C GLU A 408 52.50 -85.81 16.13
N ALA A 409 52.39 -86.08 14.82
CA ALA A 409 52.38 -85.04 13.80
C ALA A 409 51.14 -84.13 13.92
N LYS A 410 49.96 -84.72 14.16
CA LYS A 410 48.71 -83.97 14.38
C LYS A 410 48.75 -83.11 15.65
N GLU A 411 49.40 -83.56 16.71
CA GLU A 411 49.56 -82.75 17.93
C GLU A 411 50.48 -81.54 17.73
N ARG A 412 51.59 -81.71 16.99
CA ARG A 412 52.49 -80.59 16.66
C ARG A 412 51.80 -79.57 15.76
N GLU A 413 51.06 -80.04 14.77
CA GLU A 413 50.25 -79.21 13.88
C GLU A 413 49.17 -78.41 14.65
N ARG A 414 48.50 -79.03 15.63
CA ARG A 414 47.54 -78.32 16.50
C ARG A 414 48.19 -77.21 17.34
N LYS A 415 49.39 -77.46 17.86
CA LYS A 415 50.14 -76.47 18.66
C LYS A 415 50.68 -75.32 17.80
N GLU A 416 51.14 -75.59 16.59
CA GLU A 416 51.56 -74.56 15.64
C GLU A 416 50.38 -73.72 15.18
N LYS A 417 49.23 -74.35 14.91
CA LYS A 417 47.99 -73.67 14.54
C LYS A 417 47.47 -72.75 15.66
N GLN A 418 47.54 -73.18 16.93
CA GLN A 418 47.21 -72.33 18.08
C GLN A 418 48.12 -71.09 18.15
N LYS A 419 49.44 -71.23 17.97
CA LYS A 419 50.37 -70.10 17.95
C LYS A 419 50.15 -69.16 16.76
N GLU A 420 49.76 -69.70 15.60
CA GLU A 420 49.42 -68.89 14.44
C GLU A 420 48.10 -68.12 14.65
N ASP A 421 47.10 -68.74 15.27
CA ASP A 421 45.83 -68.11 15.60
C ASP A 421 46.00 -67.02 16.68
N GLU A 422 46.86 -67.23 17.68
CA GLU A 422 47.24 -66.20 18.68
C GLU A 422 47.91 -64.98 18.00
N ARG A 423 48.86 -65.22 17.10
CA ARG A 423 49.49 -64.13 16.32
C ARG A 423 48.48 -63.35 15.48
N ARG A 424 47.54 -64.06 14.83
CA ARG A 424 46.45 -63.43 14.06
C ARG A 424 45.51 -62.64 14.97
N GLN A 425 45.24 -63.11 16.20
CA GLN A 425 44.45 -62.37 17.18
C GLN A 425 45.15 -61.09 17.66
N ASP A 426 46.45 -61.16 17.96
CA ASP A 426 47.24 -60.00 18.36
C ASP A 426 47.31 -58.95 17.24
N GLU A 427 47.45 -59.39 15.99
CA GLU A 427 47.45 -58.49 14.84
C GLU A 427 46.07 -57.82 14.66
N ARG A 428 44.98 -58.58 14.80
CA ARG A 428 43.61 -58.02 14.82
C ARG A 428 43.42 -57.02 15.96
N ALA A 429 43.96 -57.30 17.15
CA ALA A 429 43.89 -56.39 18.29
C ALA A 429 44.66 -55.09 18.05
N ARG A 430 45.85 -55.15 17.45
CA ARG A 430 46.65 -53.96 17.06
C ARG A 430 46.00 -53.13 15.97
N VAL A 431 45.35 -53.77 15.00
CA VAL A 431 44.57 -53.07 13.97
C VAL A 431 43.34 -52.42 14.60
N ALA A 432 42.63 -53.12 15.49
CA ALA A 432 41.49 -52.55 16.21
C ALA A 432 41.88 -51.36 17.10
N ALA A 433 43.03 -51.40 17.77
CA ALA A 433 43.54 -50.28 18.56
C ALA A 433 43.84 -49.06 17.69
N ARG A 434 44.53 -49.25 16.54
CA ARG A 434 44.77 -48.17 15.57
C ARG A 434 43.48 -47.59 15.00
N MET A 435 42.47 -48.42 14.76
CA MET A 435 41.15 -47.96 14.31
C MET A 435 40.46 -47.09 15.36
N ARG A 436 40.55 -47.46 16.66
CA ARG A 436 40.00 -46.65 17.75
C ARG A 436 40.67 -45.29 17.88
N GLU A 437 42.00 -45.21 17.78
CA GLU A 437 42.72 -43.94 17.82
C GLU A 437 42.31 -43.01 16.67
N VAL A 438 42.16 -43.54 15.45
CA VAL A 438 41.66 -42.77 14.29
C VAL A 438 40.23 -42.28 14.51
N GLU A 439 39.38 -43.10 15.15
CA GLU A 439 38.01 -42.72 15.50
C GLU A 439 37.97 -41.62 16.58
N GLU A 440 38.85 -41.66 17.58
CA GLU A 440 38.96 -40.62 18.62
C GLU A 440 39.43 -39.27 18.03
N VAL A 441 40.41 -39.29 17.12
CA VAL A 441 40.85 -38.08 16.40
C VAL A 441 39.73 -37.54 15.51
N ARG A 442 38.94 -38.43 14.87
CA ARG A 442 37.74 -38.01 14.11
C ARG A 442 36.66 -37.43 15.02
N ALA A 443 36.43 -38.02 16.19
CA ALA A 443 35.43 -37.53 17.14
C ALA A 443 35.79 -36.14 17.68
N THR A 444 37.04 -35.93 18.08
CA THR A 444 37.54 -34.64 18.57
C THR A 444 37.51 -33.56 17.48
N THR A 445 37.91 -33.88 16.25
CA THR A 445 37.81 -32.93 15.12
C THR A 445 36.36 -32.59 14.75
N VAL A 446 35.43 -33.54 14.86
CA VAL A 446 33.99 -33.29 14.68
C VAL A 446 33.48 -32.37 15.80
N LEU A 447 33.83 -32.62 17.07
CA LEU A 447 33.45 -31.76 18.19
C LEU A 447 33.98 -30.34 18.03
N HIS A 448 35.26 -30.16 17.69
CA HIS A 448 35.84 -28.84 17.43
C HIS A 448 35.09 -28.09 16.31
N LYS A 449 34.84 -28.76 15.18
CA LYS A 449 34.04 -28.17 14.08
C LYS A 449 32.63 -27.81 14.51
N THR A 450 32.05 -28.54 15.45
CA THR A 450 30.70 -28.29 15.96
C THR A 450 30.69 -27.05 16.86
N VAL A 451 31.68 -26.92 17.74
CA VAL A 451 31.87 -25.74 18.60
C VAL A 451 32.14 -24.48 17.75
N GLU A 452 33.01 -24.55 16.75
CA GLU A 452 33.26 -23.42 15.86
C GLU A 452 32.02 -23.00 15.06
N LYS A 453 31.25 -23.97 14.55
CA LYS A 453 29.96 -23.68 13.91
C LYS A 453 29.00 -23.02 14.89
N GLY A 454 28.96 -23.48 16.14
CA GLY A 454 28.21 -22.86 17.24
C GLY A 454 28.58 -21.38 17.43
N ARG A 455 29.87 -21.07 17.60
CA ARG A 455 30.33 -19.67 17.76
C ARG A 455 30.02 -18.79 16.53
N ARG A 456 30.13 -19.34 15.32
CA ARG A 456 29.74 -18.62 14.09
C ARG A 456 28.23 -18.35 14.06
N THR A 457 27.42 -19.30 14.50
CA THR A 457 25.96 -19.09 14.59
C THR A 457 25.59 -18.08 15.67
N GLU A 458 26.25 -18.11 16.83
CA GLU A 458 26.06 -17.15 17.91
C GLU A 458 26.42 -15.73 17.48
N THR A 459 27.60 -15.53 16.89
CA THR A 459 28.01 -14.20 16.39
C THR A 459 27.08 -13.65 15.31
N VAL A 460 26.53 -14.51 14.43
CA VAL A 460 25.51 -14.10 13.45
C VAL A 460 24.19 -13.75 14.15
N GLN A 461 23.78 -14.51 15.17
CA GLN A 461 22.58 -14.20 15.94
C GLN A 461 22.72 -12.89 16.73
N GLU A 462 23.87 -12.64 17.37
CA GLU A 462 24.18 -11.40 18.07
C GLU A 462 24.17 -10.20 17.12
N LYS A 463 24.80 -10.32 15.94
CA LYS A 463 24.72 -9.28 14.90
C LYS A 463 23.28 -9.01 14.48
N ARG A 464 22.47 -10.05 14.26
CA ARG A 464 21.04 -9.90 13.93
C ARG A 464 20.24 -9.23 15.06
N ARG A 465 20.53 -9.57 16.32
CA ARG A 465 19.89 -8.93 17.50
C ARG A 465 20.28 -7.46 17.59
N ALA A 466 21.55 -7.12 17.38
CA ALA A 466 22.03 -5.74 17.38
C ALA A 466 21.43 -4.92 16.21
N GLU A 467 21.36 -5.50 15.01
CA GLU A 467 20.70 -4.88 13.85
C GLU A 467 19.20 -4.66 14.10
N LEU A 468 18.51 -5.64 14.69
CA LEU A 468 17.09 -5.50 15.04
C LEU A 468 16.89 -4.39 16.08
N ARG A 469 17.74 -4.33 17.10
CA ARG A 469 17.74 -3.25 18.09
C ARG A 469 17.95 -1.88 17.44
N ASN A 470 18.96 -1.74 16.57
CA ASN A 470 19.21 -0.52 15.82
C ASN A 470 18.02 -0.11 14.95
N LYS A 471 17.38 -1.06 14.27
CA LYS A 471 16.17 -0.81 13.46
C LYS A 471 15.00 -0.32 14.30
N LEU A 472 14.79 -0.89 15.48
CA LEU A 472 13.74 -0.46 16.40
C LEU A 472 14.02 0.94 16.94
N GLU A 473 15.28 1.23 17.31
CA GLU A 473 15.71 2.58 17.71
C GLU A 473 15.48 3.59 16.58
N ASP A 474 15.89 3.28 15.34
CA ASP A 474 15.68 4.16 14.19
C ASP A 474 14.20 4.37 13.84
N ALA A 475 13.37 3.34 14.02
CA ALA A 475 11.93 3.42 13.82
C ALA A 475 11.28 4.35 14.85
N LYS A 476 11.63 4.21 16.14
CA LYS A 476 11.17 5.11 17.20
C LYS A 476 11.54 6.57 16.91
N LEU A 477 12.79 6.83 16.49
CA LEU A 477 13.22 8.19 16.14
C LEU A 477 12.45 8.77 14.95
N ARG A 478 12.13 7.95 13.94
CA ARG A 478 11.29 8.39 12.79
C ARG A 478 9.87 8.71 13.22
N GLU A 479 9.29 7.93 14.13
CA GLU A 479 7.97 8.20 14.67
C GLU A 479 7.95 9.53 15.43
N GLU A 480 8.96 9.81 16.26
CA GLU A 480 9.14 11.09 16.94
C GLU A 480 9.28 12.27 15.96
N GLU A 481 10.03 12.10 14.87
CA GLU A 481 10.17 13.12 13.82
C GLU A 481 8.85 13.42 13.11
N ILE A 482 8.09 12.37 12.78
CA ILE A 482 6.77 12.51 12.15
C ILE A 482 5.82 13.24 13.10
N ALA A 483 5.80 12.86 14.39
CA ALA A 483 4.99 13.53 15.40
C ALA A 483 5.33 15.03 15.51
N ARG A 484 6.63 15.37 15.60
CA ARG A 484 7.08 16.78 15.61
C ARG A 484 6.72 17.51 14.32
N ALA A 485 6.82 16.87 13.16
CA ALA A 485 6.45 17.47 11.89
C ALA A 485 4.95 17.78 11.80
N LEU A 486 4.11 16.86 12.28
CA LEU A 486 2.66 17.08 12.37
C LEU A 486 2.31 18.20 13.34
N GLU A 487 2.98 18.27 14.50
CA GLU A 487 2.81 19.35 15.47
C GLU A 487 3.22 20.71 14.90
N ARG A 488 4.33 20.79 14.15
CA ARG A 488 4.72 22.02 13.43
C ARG A 488 3.66 22.41 12.40
N GLN A 489 3.14 21.46 11.64
CA GLN A 489 2.08 21.75 10.66
C GLN A 489 0.82 22.26 11.35
N ALA A 490 0.42 21.65 12.48
CA ALA A 490 -0.72 22.12 13.26
C ALA A 490 -0.51 23.56 13.75
N ARG A 491 0.69 23.90 14.24
CA ARG A 491 1.03 25.28 14.63
C ARG A 491 0.94 26.27 13.47
N LYS A 492 1.40 25.90 12.26
CA LYS A 492 1.21 26.74 11.06
C LYS A 492 -0.26 26.95 10.75
N ASP A 493 -1.03 25.87 10.77
CA ASP A 493 -2.45 25.92 10.46
C ASP A 493 -3.20 26.77 11.50
N ASP A 494 -2.85 26.70 12.78
CA ASP A 494 -3.37 27.55 13.86
C ASP A 494 -3.03 29.03 13.64
N TYR A 495 -1.78 29.33 13.30
CA TYR A 495 -1.37 30.70 12.99
C TYR A 495 -2.15 31.27 11.79
N HIS A 496 -2.26 30.51 10.69
CA HIS A 496 -3.04 30.94 9.53
C HIS A 496 -4.54 31.06 9.83
N ARG A 497 -5.11 30.16 10.65
CA ARG A 497 -6.49 30.26 11.13
C ARG A 497 -6.70 31.55 11.93
N SER A 498 -5.82 31.84 12.87
CA SER A 498 -5.87 33.07 13.67
C SER A 498 -5.75 34.32 12.79
N LEU A 499 -4.86 34.31 11.79
CA LEU A 499 -4.70 35.43 10.86
C LEU A 499 -5.97 35.64 10.01
N LEU A 500 -6.59 34.55 9.53
CA LEU A 500 -7.84 34.61 8.79
C LEU A 500 -8.98 35.11 9.66
N GLN A 501 -9.07 34.65 10.91
CA GLN A 501 -10.08 35.08 11.87
C GLN A 501 -9.95 36.57 12.20
N ALA A 502 -8.73 37.06 12.46
CA ALA A 502 -8.47 38.48 12.68
C ALA A 502 -8.88 39.33 11.47
N LYS A 503 -8.61 38.84 10.24
CA LYS A 503 -9.05 39.51 9.01
C LYS A 503 -10.58 39.55 8.88
N LEU A 504 -11.26 38.44 9.17
CA LEU A 504 -12.72 38.36 9.14
C LEU A 504 -13.35 39.28 10.19
N GLN A 505 -12.77 39.37 11.38
CA GLN A 505 -13.20 40.30 12.43
C GLN A 505 -13.05 41.76 11.98
N ALA A 506 -11.89 42.13 11.42
CA ALA A 506 -11.69 43.47 10.87
C ALA A 506 -12.66 43.81 9.72
N ASP A 507 -12.97 42.83 8.85
CA ASP A 507 -13.99 42.99 7.80
C ASP A 507 -15.40 43.16 8.38
N HIS A 508 -15.73 42.39 9.42
CA HIS A 508 -17.00 42.48 10.13
C HIS A 508 -17.16 43.85 10.81
N GLU A 509 -16.15 44.33 11.53
CA GLU A 509 -16.15 45.65 12.16
C GLU A 509 -16.32 46.78 11.13
N ARG A 510 -15.64 46.67 9.98
CA ARG A 510 -15.82 47.62 8.87
C ARG A 510 -17.24 47.59 8.31
N ALA A 511 -17.82 46.40 8.12
CA ALA A 511 -19.19 46.25 7.65
C ALA A 511 -20.20 46.82 8.67
N GLU A 512 -20.00 46.58 9.96
CA GLU A 512 -20.82 47.15 11.05
C GLU A 512 -20.69 48.67 11.12
N ALA A 513 -19.49 49.24 10.95
CA ALA A 513 -19.30 50.68 10.86
C ALA A 513 -20.08 51.30 9.68
N LEU A 514 -20.06 50.67 8.50
CA LEU A 514 -20.84 51.09 7.34
C LEU A 514 -22.35 50.95 7.57
N ARG A 515 -22.81 49.88 8.25
CA ARG A 515 -24.22 49.72 8.65
C ARG A 515 -24.66 50.82 9.60
N ARG A 516 -23.85 51.17 10.60
CA ARG A 516 -24.13 52.28 11.51
C ARG A 516 -24.28 53.61 10.75
N GLN A 517 -23.36 53.91 9.84
CA GLN A 517 -23.43 55.11 8.99
C GLN A 517 -24.69 55.13 8.11
N LYS A 518 -25.06 54.00 7.48
CA LYS A 518 -26.29 53.88 6.70
C LYS A 518 -27.53 54.12 7.56
N ASN A 519 -27.57 53.53 8.76
CA ASN A 519 -28.70 53.68 9.69
C ASN A 519 -28.84 55.13 10.17
N THR A 520 -27.74 55.85 10.42
CA THR A 520 -27.79 57.28 10.74
C THR A 520 -28.36 58.11 9.59
N LEU A 521 -27.99 57.82 8.34
CA LEU A 521 -28.55 58.50 7.16
C LEU A 521 -30.05 58.19 6.97
N LEU A 522 -30.48 56.94 7.20
CA LEU A 522 -31.88 56.57 7.14
C LEU A 522 -32.72 57.29 8.21
N LYS A 523 -32.21 57.40 9.45
CA LYS A 523 -32.86 58.18 10.51
C LYS A 523 -32.97 59.67 10.13
N GLN A 524 -31.91 60.25 9.58
CA GLN A 524 -31.94 61.64 9.09
C GLN A 524 -32.98 61.82 7.97
N ARG A 525 -33.07 60.88 7.03
CA ARG A 525 -34.08 60.92 5.96
C ARG A 525 -35.50 60.81 6.50
N GLN A 526 -35.74 59.95 7.50
CA GLN A 526 -37.05 59.84 8.16
C GLN A 526 -37.43 61.15 8.85
N ILE A 527 -36.51 61.77 9.59
CA ILE A 527 -36.75 63.07 10.23
C ILE A 527 -37.04 64.14 9.19
N ALA A 528 -36.28 64.20 8.09
CA ALA A 528 -36.53 65.14 7.00
C ALA A 528 -37.90 64.90 6.34
N GLN A 529 -38.30 63.64 6.14
CA GLN A 529 -39.60 63.28 5.61
C GLN A 529 -40.74 63.65 6.56
N GLN A 530 -40.59 63.43 7.86
CA GLN A 530 -41.55 63.87 8.88
C GLN A 530 -41.69 65.38 8.88
N LYS A 531 -40.59 66.14 8.83
CA LYS A 531 -40.61 67.61 8.72
C LYS A 531 -41.32 68.07 7.44
N ALA A 532 -41.02 67.47 6.29
CA ALA A 532 -41.67 67.78 5.03
C ALA A 532 -43.18 67.46 5.05
N ASN A 533 -43.58 66.35 5.70
CA ASN A 533 -44.99 66.02 5.90
C ASN A 533 -45.69 67.02 6.81
N VAL A 534 -45.06 67.45 7.92
CA VAL A 534 -45.60 68.50 8.79
C VAL A 534 -45.77 69.80 8.01
N GLN A 535 -44.76 70.25 7.27
CA GLN A 535 -44.85 71.43 6.41
C GLN A 535 -46.00 71.31 5.39
N ARG A 536 -46.17 70.12 4.77
CA ARG A 536 -47.29 69.87 3.85
C ARG A 536 -48.64 69.99 4.55
N HIS A 537 -48.79 69.48 5.77
CA HIS A 537 -50.04 69.62 6.55
C HIS A 537 -50.27 71.07 6.96
N GLU A 538 -49.24 71.80 7.40
CA GLU A 538 -49.36 73.23 7.72
C GLU A 538 -49.80 74.06 6.51
N ILE A 539 -49.26 73.74 5.32
CA ILE A 539 -49.69 74.35 4.06
C ILE A 539 -51.15 73.99 3.80
N LEU A 540 -51.54 72.72 3.85
CA LEU A 540 -52.93 72.30 3.65
C LEU A 540 -53.90 72.96 4.64
N ASP A 541 -53.52 73.07 5.92
CA ASP A 541 -54.30 73.75 6.95
C ASP A 541 -54.42 75.25 6.67
N SER A 542 -53.35 75.89 6.17
CA SER A 542 -53.41 77.29 5.73
C SER A 542 -54.38 77.48 4.56
N PHE A 543 -54.41 76.52 3.61
CA PHE A 543 -55.38 76.48 2.51
C PHE A 543 -56.81 76.26 3.02
N HIS A 544 -57.02 75.39 4.00
CA HIS A 544 -58.33 75.20 4.62
C HIS A 544 -58.81 76.45 5.36
N ARG A 545 -57.94 77.08 6.15
CA ARG A 545 -58.23 78.37 6.81
C ARG A 545 -58.56 79.43 5.78
N MET A 546 -57.80 79.53 4.69
CA MET A 546 -58.07 80.44 3.58
C MET A 546 -59.46 80.19 2.96
N LYS A 547 -59.84 78.92 2.73
CA LYS A 547 -61.15 78.56 2.18
C LYS A 547 -62.30 79.03 3.09
N VAL A 548 -62.07 79.07 4.40
CA VAL A 548 -63.05 79.51 5.41
C VAL A 548 -63.06 81.04 5.58
N THR A 549 -61.89 81.68 5.63
CA THR A 549 -61.77 83.12 5.97
C THR A 549 -61.73 84.05 4.76
N LYS A 550 -61.54 83.53 3.54
CA LYS A 550 -61.39 84.26 2.26
C LYS A 550 -60.29 85.34 2.22
N LYS A 551 -59.44 85.46 3.24
CA LYS A 551 -58.30 86.40 3.28
C LYS A 551 -57.00 85.61 3.22
N PHE A 552 -56.19 85.83 2.18
CA PHE A 552 -54.94 85.09 1.97
C PHE A 552 -53.72 85.97 2.23
N ASP A 553 -53.11 85.81 3.41
CA ASP A 553 -51.85 86.48 3.78
C ASP A 553 -50.65 85.64 3.30
N LEU A 554 -50.36 85.69 1.98
CA LEU A 554 -49.19 85.05 1.36
C LEU A 554 -47.87 85.36 2.09
N SER A 555 -47.76 86.60 2.58
CA SER A 555 -46.55 87.10 3.23
C SER A 555 -46.21 86.37 4.54
N LYS A 556 -47.22 85.95 5.33
CA LYS A 556 -47.01 85.23 6.61
C LYS A 556 -46.61 83.76 6.41
N LEU A 557 -47.07 83.14 5.31
CA LEU A 557 -46.75 81.74 5.02
C LEU A 557 -45.33 81.58 4.45
N ALA A 558 -44.90 82.52 3.60
CA ALA A 558 -43.55 82.54 3.04
C ALA A 558 -42.49 82.81 4.10
N SER A 559 -42.74 83.78 4.99
CA SER A 559 -41.82 84.13 6.09
C SER A 559 -41.71 83.02 7.16
N LYS A 560 -42.80 82.30 7.46
CA LYS A 560 -42.76 81.18 8.42
C LYS A 560 -42.02 79.94 7.89
N ASN A 561 -42.02 79.73 6.57
CA ASN A 561 -41.36 78.58 5.93
C ASN A 561 -39.93 78.89 5.42
N GLY A 562 -39.41 80.10 5.68
CA GLY A 562 -38.06 80.49 5.26
C GLY A 562 -37.88 80.59 3.74
N ILE A 563 -38.97 80.80 2.99
CA ILE A 563 -38.94 81.01 1.55
C ILE A 563 -38.81 82.52 1.32
N ASP A 564 -37.57 82.98 1.14
CA ASP A 564 -37.27 84.38 0.84
C ASP A 564 -37.68 84.71 -0.61
N LEU A 565 -38.79 85.45 -0.76
CA LEU A 565 -39.36 85.83 -2.06
C LEU A 565 -38.79 87.16 -2.60
N SER A 566 -37.71 87.69 -2.00
CA SER A 566 -37.17 89.03 -2.30
C SER A 566 -36.13 89.08 -3.43
N VAL A 567 -36.24 88.26 -4.48
CA VAL A 567 -35.28 88.28 -5.61
C VAL A 567 -35.98 88.48 -6.95
N HIS A 568 -36.30 89.73 -7.27
CA HIS A 568 -36.23 90.28 -8.63
C HIS A 568 -36.38 91.82 -8.60
N GLN A 569 -35.26 92.54 -8.60
CA GLN A 569 -35.22 93.92 -9.13
C GLN A 569 -33.89 94.17 -9.87
N SER A 570 -34.04 94.65 -11.10
CA SER A 570 -33.03 94.89 -12.14
C SER A 570 -31.75 95.61 -11.71
N GLN A 571 -30.62 95.22 -12.31
CA GLN A 571 -29.66 96.18 -12.88
C GLN A 571 -29.11 95.66 -14.22
N ARG A 572 -29.08 96.59 -15.19
CA ARG A 572 -28.73 96.47 -16.61
C ARG A 572 -27.40 97.21 -16.83
N VAL A 573 -26.45 96.58 -17.56
CA VAL A 573 -25.30 97.08 -18.40
C VAL A 573 -24.21 97.99 -17.74
N PRO A 574 -22.96 98.13 -18.26
CA PRO A 574 -22.50 97.94 -19.65
C PRO A 574 -21.20 97.11 -19.90
N THR A 575 -21.02 96.84 -21.18
CA THR A 575 -19.86 96.27 -21.90
C THR A 575 -18.56 97.07 -21.75
N THR A 576 -17.39 96.40 -21.70
CA THR A 576 -16.19 96.72 -22.49
C THR A 576 -15.08 95.66 -22.32
N THR A 577 -14.59 95.17 -23.46
CA THR A 577 -13.21 94.75 -23.81
C THR A 577 -12.38 93.86 -22.85
N SER A 578 -12.08 92.63 -23.26
CA SER A 578 -10.79 92.23 -23.87
C SER A 578 -10.52 90.72 -23.71
N ASP A 579 -10.27 90.08 -24.85
CA ASP A 579 -9.33 88.99 -25.12
C ASP A 579 -9.36 87.65 -24.36
N ASP A 580 -9.48 86.62 -25.20
CA ASP A 580 -8.82 85.32 -25.17
C ASP A 580 -8.93 84.45 -23.92
N ILE A 581 -9.58 83.29 -24.06
CA ILE A 581 -8.94 81.96 -23.91
C ILE A 581 -9.96 80.87 -24.28
N VAL A 582 -9.57 80.08 -25.28
CA VAL A 582 -10.28 78.90 -25.79
C VAL A 582 -9.75 77.64 -25.09
N LYS A 583 -10.68 76.86 -24.54
CA LYS A 583 -10.72 75.38 -24.33
C LYS A 583 -9.51 74.66 -23.71
N SER A 584 -9.77 73.87 -22.66
CA SER A 584 -9.65 72.39 -22.66
C SER A 584 -9.85 71.76 -21.26
N LEU A 585 -10.77 70.78 -21.21
CA LEU A 585 -10.78 69.50 -20.46
C LEU A 585 -10.61 69.49 -18.92
N ASP A 586 -11.62 69.05 -18.16
CA ASP A 586 -11.93 67.62 -17.90
C ASP A 586 -12.78 67.47 -16.62
N GLY A 587 -13.85 66.67 -16.71
CA GLY A 587 -14.88 66.52 -15.69
C GLY A 587 -14.81 65.22 -14.87
N ARG A 588 -15.23 65.33 -13.60
CA ARG A 588 -15.54 64.22 -12.66
C ARG A 588 -16.39 64.79 -11.49
N PRO A 589 -17.19 64.03 -10.71
CA PRO A 589 -18.13 62.90 -10.95
C PRO A 589 -19.59 63.23 -10.48
N PRO A 590 -20.58 62.29 -10.48
CA PRO A 590 -20.92 61.61 -9.22
C PRO A 590 -21.53 60.17 -9.31
N SER A 591 -21.67 59.56 -8.12
CA SER A 591 -22.28 58.27 -7.68
C SER A 591 -23.59 57.86 -8.38
N ALA A 592 -23.88 56.60 -8.74
CA ALA A 592 -23.87 55.30 -8.04
C ALA A 592 -25.02 55.07 -7.02
N SER A 593 -26.07 54.38 -7.47
CA SER A 593 -26.97 53.56 -6.63
C SER A 593 -27.39 52.30 -7.40
N ALA A 594 -27.05 51.13 -6.84
CA ALA A 594 -27.55 49.81 -7.20
C ALA A 594 -28.69 49.38 -6.25
N PRO A 595 -29.44 48.30 -6.56
CA PRO A 595 -29.18 47.08 -5.79
C PRO A 595 -29.26 45.74 -6.57
N ASN A 596 -28.53 44.77 -6.00
CA ASN A 596 -28.72 43.30 -6.00
C ASN A 596 -28.48 42.47 -7.27
N ARG A 597 -27.28 41.86 -7.35
CA ARG A 597 -27.06 40.51 -7.91
C ARG A 597 -26.03 39.70 -7.12
N ILE A 598 -26.36 38.43 -6.95
CA ILE A 598 -25.65 37.35 -6.24
C ILE A 598 -24.54 36.76 -7.14
N PRO A 599 -23.35 36.39 -6.63
CA PRO A 599 -22.30 35.75 -7.41
C PRO A 599 -22.34 34.20 -7.33
N VAL A 600 -22.30 33.53 -8.49
CA VAL A 600 -22.07 32.07 -8.63
C VAL A 600 -20.62 31.84 -9.10
N ARG A 601 -20.02 30.78 -8.54
CA ARG A 601 -18.60 30.39 -8.53
C ARG A 601 -17.96 30.12 -9.91
N PRO A 602 -16.62 30.24 -10.04
CA PRO A 602 -15.87 29.91 -11.25
C PRO A 602 -15.54 28.40 -11.39
N LYS A 603 -15.74 27.86 -12.60
CA LYS A 603 -15.23 26.54 -13.03
C LYS A 603 -13.81 26.67 -13.58
N ARG A 604 -12.93 25.76 -13.17
CA ARG A 604 -11.53 25.62 -13.59
C ARG A 604 -11.38 25.14 -15.06
N PRO A 605 -10.22 25.39 -15.69
CA PRO A 605 -9.96 25.11 -17.11
C PRO A 605 -9.61 23.65 -17.43
N ALA A 606 -9.91 23.27 -18.66
CA ALA A 606 -9.51 22.02 -19.31
C ALA A 606 -8.03 22.07 -19.72
N THR A 607 -7.27 21.03 -19.38
CA THR A 607 -5.88 20.83 -19.81
C THR A 607 -5.81 19.88 -21.00
N ALA A 608 -5.22 20.34 -22.11
CA ALA A 608 -4.78 19.51 -23.22
C ALA A 608 -3.25 19.27 -23.18
N LYS A 609 -2.89 18.08 -23.66
CA LYS A 609 -1.61 17.35 -23.77
C LYS A 609 -0.37 18.12 -24.28
N ALA A 610 0.84 17.76 -23.79
CA ALA A 610 2.04 17.40 -24.58
C ALA A 610 3.26 16.97 -23.73
N ARG A 611 4.15 16.18 -24.34
CA ARG A 611 5.28 15.35 -23.82
C ARG A 611 6.57 16.12 -23.42
N LYS A 612 7.41 15.52 -22.55
CA LYS A 612 8.85 15.17 -22.77
C LYS A 612 9.50 14.45 -21.55
N PRO A 613 10.58 13.66 -21.73
CA PRO A 613 11.17 12.76 -20.71
C PRO A 613 12.35 13.40 -19.93
N PRO A 614 12.71 12.91 -18.72
CA PRO A 614 13.99 13.21 -18.08
C PRO A 614 15.01 12.03 -18.15
N PRO A 615 16.30 12.32 -17.94
CA PRO A 615 17.41 11.44 -18.32
C PRO A 615 17.75 10.37 -17.27
N ALA A 616 18.48 9.36 -17.73
CA ALA A 616 19.11 8.35 -16.90
C ALA A 616 20.16 8.95 -15.96
N THR A 617 20.16 8.54 -14.68
CA THR A 617 21.35 8.12 -13.92
C THR A 617 21.00 7.74 -12.45
N ALA A 618 21.54 6.59 -12.05
CA ALA A 618 22.06 6.17 -10.73
C ALA A 618 21.19 6.11 -9.43
N SER A 619 21.22 4.91 -8.83
CA SER A 619 21.11 4.55 -7.40
C SER A 619 19.73 4.67 -6.72
N SER A 620 19.08 3.55 -6.40
CA SER A 620 19.18 2.80 -5.12
C SER A 620 18.60 3.53 -3.91
N THR A 621 17.33 3.27 -3.59
CA THR A 621 16.87 2.70 -2.30
C THR A 621 15.34 2.71 -2.22
N CYS A 622 14.79 1.61 -1.72
CA CYS A 622 13.36 1.35 -1.54
C CYS A 622 12.69 2.36 -0.59
N ARG A 623 11.53 2.90 -1.00
CA ARG A 623 10.54 3.50 -0.11
C ARG A 623 9.20 2.78 -0.28
N GLU A 624 8.88 1.94 0.69
CA GLU A 624 7.52 1.45 0.95
C GLU A 624 6.61 2.63 1.28
N ARG A 625 5.45 2.70 0.62
CA ARG A 625 4.42 3.70 0.89
C ARG A 625 3.49 3.16 1.96
N TYR A 626 3.61 3.71 3.16
CA TYR A 626 2.70 3.53 4.27
C TYR A 626 1.37 4.24 3.96
N ILE A 627 0.26 3.53 4.10
CA ILE A 627 -1.11 4.06 3.98
C ILE A 627 -1.43 4.80 5.28
N SER A 628 -1.88 6.05 5.15
CA SER A 628 -2.13 6.97 6.27
C SER A 628 -3.23 6.47 7.20
N ARG A 629 -2.90 6.24 8.47
CA ARG A 629 -3.85 6.17 9.58
C ARG A 629 -4.29 7.59 9.93
N ARG A 630 -5.53 7.94 9.63
CA ARG A 630 -6.21 9.14 10.12
C ARG A 630 -7.35 8.66 11.00
N ILE A 631 -7.07 8.36 12.26
CA ILE A 631 -8.08 8.12 13.29
C ILE A 631 -7.78 9.08 14.43
N SER A 632 -8.67 10.06 14.52
CA SER A 632 -8.85 11.00 15.62
C SER A 632 -9.17 10.22 16.89
N ARG A 633 -8.41 10.43 17.97
CA ARG A 633 -8.79 10.01 19.32
C ARG A 633 -8.37 11.01 20.39
N TYR A 634 -9.42 11.61 20.97
CA TYR A 634 -9.71 11.88 22.39
C TYR A 634 -10.05 13.34 22.75
N PRO A 635 -11.17 13.56 23.45
CA PRO A 635 -11.44 14.79 24.18
C PRO A 635 -10.46 14.93 25.34
N ARG A 636 -9.84 16.10 25.50
CA ARG A 636 -9.12 16.46 26.73
C ARG A 636 -10.12 16.56 27.88
N HIS A 637 -9.88 15.84 28.96
CA HIS A 637 -10.37 16.23 30.28
C HIS A 637 -9.71 17.57 30.64
N GLU A 638 -10.48 18.66 30.64
CA GLU A 638 -10.08 19.92 31.24
C GLU A 638 -10.14 19.76 32.76
N ALA A 639 -8.97 19.82 33.39
CA ALA A 639 -8.86 20.00 34.83
C ALA A 639 -9.35 21.41 35.18
N ALA A 640 -10.43 21.47 35.97
CA ALA A 640 -11.02 22.70 36.46
C ALA A 640 -10.03 23.49 37.33
N ALA A 641 -9.66 24.69 36.87
CA ALA A 641 -9.10 25.74 37.71
C ALA A 641 -10.23 26.70 38.16
N PRO A 642 -10.20 27.22 39.40
CA PRO A 642 -11.30 27.99 39.97
C PRO A 642 -11.29 29.44 39.45
N SER A 643 -12.16 29.76 38.50
CA SER A 643 -12.44 31.13 38.10
C SER A 643 -13.69 31.68 38.81
N SER A 644 -13.52 32.86 39.38
CA SER A 644 -14.50 33.73 40.07
C SER A 644 -15.90 33.82 39.42
N PRO A 645 -16.96 34.05 40.21
CA PRO A 645 -18.33 34.10 39.71
C PRO A 645 -18.59 35.37 38.87
N PRO A 646 -19.19 35.27 37.67
CA PRO A 646 -19.69 36.43 36.94
C PRO A 646 -21.04 36.91 37.49
N PRO A 647 -21.38 38.20 37.30
CA PRO A 647 -22.59 38.80 37.84
C PRO A 647 -23.84 38.28 37.10
N ILE A 648 -24.80 37.82 37.91
CA ILE A 648 -26.09 37.28 37.51
C ILE A 648 -26.99 38.43 37.04
N THR A 649 -27.14 38.61 35.73
CA THR A 649 -28.33 39.27 35.15
C THR A 649 -28.48 38.88 33.67
N SER A 650 -28.98 37.67 33.41
CA SER A 650 -29.48 37.31 32.08
C SER A 650 -30.86 36.67 32.20
N VAL A 651 -31.83 37.38 31.64
CA VAL A 651 -33.21 36.95 31.43
C VAL A 651 -33.19 35.60 30.69
N PRO A 652 -34.02 34.60 31.09
CA PRO A 652 -34.09 33.32 30.39
C PRO A 652 -34.59 33.56 28.97
N LEU A 653 -33.70 33.46 27.97
CA LEU A 653 -34.13 33.30 26.59
C LEU A 653 -34.81 31.94 26.51
N GLU A 654 -36.10 31.92 26.20
CA GLU A 654 -36.81 30.71 25.84
C GLU A 654 -36.10 30.07 24.64
N VAL A 655 -35.33 29.03 24.93
CA VAL A 655 -34.69 28.21 23.90
C VAL A 655 -35.81 27.52 23.15
N SER A 656 -35.91 27.77 21.84
CA SER A 656 -36.96 27.19 21.00
C SER A 656 -37.00 25.67 21.17
N ASN A 657 -38.19 25.09 21.30
CA ASN A 657 -38.39 23.63 21.39
C ASN A 657 -37.67 22.86 20.26
N GLU A 658 -37.45 23.50 19.11
CA GLU A 658 -36.69 22.93 17.99
C GLU A 658 -35.22 22.67 18.32
N ASP A 659 -34.56 23.55 19.08
CA ASP A 659 -33.16 23.38 19.45
C ASP A 659 -32.99 22.24 20.45
N ALA A 660 -33.95 22.07 21.37
CA ALA A 660 -33.96 20.94 22.31
C ALA A 660 -34.14 19.59 21.58
N VAL A 661 -35.01 19.53 20.57
CA VAL A 661 -35.20 18.34 19.72
C VAL A 661 -33.92 18.02 18.93
N ARG A 662 -33.27 19.04 18.39
CA ARG A 662 -32.01 18.90 17.65
C ARG A 662 -30.88 18.38 18.54
N ASP A 663 -30.76 18.91 19.75
CA ASP A 663 -29.78 18.46 20.74
C ASP A 663 -30.01 17.00 21.15
N GLN A 664 -31.27 16.56 21.29
CA GLN A 664 -31.58 15.16 21.57
C GLN A 664 -31.18 14.23 20.41
N LEU A 665 -31.43 14.62 19.16
CA LEU A 665 -31.02 13.85 17.99
C LEU A 665 -29.50 13.78 17.84
N ASP A 666 -28.80 14.89 18.10
CA ASP A 666 -27.35 14.93 18.06
C ASP A 666 -26.72 14.10 19.19
N GLN A 667 -27.30 14.12 20.40
CA GLN A 667 -26.88 13.23 21.49
C GLN A 667 -27.09 11.76 21.13
N PHE A 668 -28.20 11.41 20.50
CA PHE A 668 -28.48 10.04 20.06
C PHE A 668 -27.48 9.57 19.00
N ARG A 669 -27.20 10.40 17.98
CA ARG A 669 -26.15 10.15 16.98
C ARG A 669 -24.77 9.98 17.60
N ARG A 670 -24.43 10.78 18.62
CA ARG A 670 -23.14 10.66 19.33
C ARG A 670 -23.03 9.30 20.02
N ARG A 671 -24.09 8.81 20.66
CA ARG A 671 -24.10 7.47 21.30
C ARG A 671 -23.94 6.34 20.28
N GLN A 672 -24.68 6.40 19.18
CA GLN A 672 -24.56 5.42 18.08
C GLN A 672 -23.15 5.42 17.48
N ASN A 673 -22.59 6.60 17.20
CA ASN A 673 -21.22 6.71 16.71
C ASN A 673 -20.18 6.20 17.71
N GLN A 674 -20.40 6.39 19.02
CA GLN A 674 -19.52 5.86 20.06
C GLN A 674 -19.57 4.33 20.12
N GLU A 675 -20.75 3.73 20.01
CA GLU A 675 -20.92 2.27 19.98
C GLU A 675 -20.31 1.65 18.73
N LEU A 676 -20.56 2.23 17.56
CA LEU A 676 -19.93 1.80 16.31
C LEU A 676 -18.42 1.93 16.37
N LEU A 677 -17.92 3.04 16.95
CA LEU A 677 -16.50 3.22 17.16
C LEU A 677 -15.96 2.08 18.03
N HIS A 678 -16.56 1.80 19.19
CA HIS A 678 -16.14 0.71 20.09
C HIS A 678 -16.02 -0.64 19.36
N VAL A 679 -17.01 -1.02 18.54
CA VAL A 679 -16.96 -2.27 17.76
C VAL A 679 -15.81 -2.24 16.73
N LEU A 680 -15.55 -1.11 16.08
CA LEU A 680 -14.41 -0.98 15.18
C LEU A 680 -13.06 -1.08 15.91
N GLU A 681 -12.98 -0.61 17.16
CA GLU A 681 -11.77 -0.75 17.99
C GLU A 681 -11.54 -2.21 18.40
N GLU A 682 -12.60 -2.93 18.80
CA GLU A 682 -12.56 -4.37 19.08
C GLU A 682 -12.06 -5.16 17.86
N GLU A 683 -12.62 -4.89 16.67
CA GLU A 683 -12.24 -5.59 15.44
C GLU A 683 -10.82 -5.25 15.00
N GLN A 684 -10.38 -4.02 15.20
CA GLN A 684 -8.99 -3.65 14.93
C GLN A 684 -8.03 -4.42 15.86
N ALA A 685 -8.34 -4.50 17.16
CA ALA A 685 -7.53 -5.26 18.11
C ALA A 685 -7.49 -6.76 17.77
N ALA A 686 -8.62 -7.34 17.36
CA ALA A 686 -8.69 -8.71 16.89
C ALA A 686 -7.83 -8.94 15.63
N GLU A 687 -7.86 -8.02 14.67
CA GLU A 687 -7.05 -8.12 13.45
C GLU A 687 -5.55 -8.02 13.74
N GLU A 688 -5.13 -7.16 14.67
CA GLU A 688 -3.75 -7.09 15.13
C GLU A 688 -3.28 -8.41 15.77
N GLN A 689 -4.15 -9.07 16.57
CA GLN A 689 -3.87 -10.40 17.11
C GLN A 689 -3.75 -11.46 16.01
N ARG A 690 -4.65 -11.48 15.03
CA ARG A 690 -4.60 -12.39 13.87
C ARG A 690 -3.30 -12.22 13.09
N GLU A 691 -2.84 -10.98 12.88
CA GLU A 691 -1.57 -10.69 12.20
C GLU A 691 -0.37 -11.23 12.97
N ILE A 692 -0.34 -11.08 14.31
CA ILE A 692 0.70 -11.64 15.16
C ILE A 692 0.72 -13.18 15.05
N ILE A 693 -0.46 -13.83 15.10
CA ILE A 693 -0.56 -15.29 14.98
C ILE A 693 -0.08 -15.75 13.58
N LEU A 694 -0.50 -15.09 12.50
CA LEU A 694 -0.04 -15.40 11.14
C LEU A 694 1.46 -15.20 10.96
N ARG A 695 2.04 -14.20 11.63
CA ARG A 695 3.49 -13.94 11.59
C ARG A 695 4.29 -14.98 12.36
N ASN A 696 3.73 -15.53 13.43
CA ASN A 696 4.36 -16.54 14.28
C ASN A 696 4.20 -17.97 13.71
N ALA A 697 3.28 -18.20 12.78
CA ALA A 697 3.12 -19.49 12.12
C ALA A 697 4.32 -19.80 11.20
N ALA A 698 5.14 -20.79 11.60
CA ALA A 698 6.35 -21.18 10.87
C ALA A 698 6.05 -22.02 9.60
N ASP A 699 4.98 -22.82 9.62
CA ASP A 699 4.61 -23.68 8.50
C ASP A 699 3.62 -22.97 7.54
N ALA A 700 3.90 -23.09 6.25
CA ALA A 700 3.06 -22.54 5.19
C ALA A 700 1.68 -23.23 5.11
N SER A 701 1.59 -24.50 5.51
CA SER A 701 0.32 -25.23 5.54
C SER A 701 -0.61 -24.68 6.63
N GLU A 702 -0.07 -24.51 7.84
CA GLU A 702 -0.80 -23.95 8.99
C GLU A 702 -1.16 -22.48 8.75
N ARG A 703 -0.28 -21.70 8.13
CA ARG A 703 -0.58 -20.32 7.75
C ARG A 703 -1.80 -20.23 6.82
N ARG A 704 -1.92 -21.12 5.82
CA ARG A 704 -3.10 -21.18 4.94
C ARG A 704 -4.37 -21.59 5.68
N ARG A 705 -4.26 -22.49 6.65
CA ARG A 705 -5.38 -22.92 7.50
C ARG A 705 -5.87 -21.75 8.36
N LEU A 706 -4.95 -21.04 9.01
CA LEU A 706 -5.25 -19.84 9.82
C LEU A 706 -5.84 -18.72 8.97
N GLU A 707 -5.30 -18.47 7.77
CA GLU A 707 -5.87 -17.48 6.83
C GLU A 707 -7.33 -17.79 6.46
N ARG A 708 -7.69 -19.08 6.34
CA ARG A 708 -9.07 -19.50 6.08
C ARG A 708 -9.98 -19.25 7.29
N ILE A 709 -9.52 -19.59 8.49
CA ILE A 709 -10.25 -19.37 9.75
C ILE A 709 -10.49 -17.86 9.95
N PHE A 710 -9.43 -17.07 9.86
CA PHE A 710 -9.50 -15.61 9.96
C PHE A 710 -10.33 -14.96 8.85
N GLY A 711 -10.41 -15.60 7.67
CA GLY A 711 -11.35 -15.19 6.63
C GLY A 711 -12.82 -15.29 7.07
N VAL A 712 -13.20 -16.38 7.75
CA VAL A 712 -14.56 -16.55 8.29
C VAL A 712 -14.83 -15.54 9.41
N GLU A 713 -13.87 -15.36 10.32
CA GLU A 713 -14.02 -14.39 11.41
C GLU A 713 -14.16 -12.95 10.91
N ARG A 714 -13.39 -12.53 9.90
CA ARG A 714 -13.55 -11.20 9.27
C ARG A 714 -14.92 -11.03 8.62
N ASN A 715 -15.46 -12.09 8.02
CA ASN A 715 -16.81 -12.04 7.47
C ASN A 715 -17.86 -11.86 8.57
N MET A 716 -17.74 -12.59 9.68
CA MET A 716 -18.63 -12.44 10.85
C MET A 716 -18.54 -11.04 11.46
N ALA A 717 -17.33 -10.49 11.58
CA ALA A 717 -17.09 -9.12 12.02
C ALA A 717 -17.76 -8.09 11.11
N SER A 718 -17.60 -8.25 9.79
CA SER A 718 -18.24 -7.38 8.81
C SER A 718 -19.77 -7.46 8.90
N GLU A 719 -20.33 -8.64 9.11
CA GLU A 719 -21.76 -8.84 9.30
C GLU A 719 -22.27 -8.18 10.58
N ARG A 720 -21.53 -8.32 11.70
CA ARG A 720 -21.83 -7.64 12.96
C ARG A 720 -21.87 -6.12 12.81
N ILE A 721 -20.89 -5.53 12.11
CA ILE A 721 -20.84 -4.09 11.85
C ILE A 721 -22.04 -3.65 11.00
N MET A 722 -22.38 -4.40 9.95
CA MET A 722 -23.53 -4.06 9.10
C MET A 722 -24.85 -4.10 9.86
N ARG A 723 -25.10 -5.17 10.65
CA ARG A 723 -26.30 -5.28 11.48
C ARG A 723 -26.40 -4.13 12.49
N LEU A 724 -25.30 -3.78 13.15
CA LEU A 724 -25.28 -2.65 14.07
C LEU A 724 -25.61 -1.32 13.38
N THR A 725 -25.08 -1.09 12.18
CA THR A 725 -25.42 0.13 11.41
C THR A 725 -26.87 0.15 10.96
N GLU A 726 -27.44 -0.98 10.56
CA GLU A 726 -28.86 -1.10 10.21
C GLU A 726 -29.76 -0.84 11.44
N GLU A 727 -29.43 -1.43 12.59
CA GLU A 727 -30.11 -1.18 13.87
C GLU A 727 -30.04 0.30 14.25
N HIS A 728 -28.88 0.94 14.07
CA HIS A 728 -28.71 2.37 14.34
C HIS A 728 -29.59 3.23 13.43
N GLU A 729 -29.68 2.91 12.15
CA GLU A 729 -30.57 3.62 11.22
C GLU A 729 -32.05 3.46 11.60
N ILE A 730 -32.49 2.24 11.91
CA ILE A 730 -33.87 1.97 12.34
C ILE A 730 -34.19 2.77 13.62
N MET A 731 -33.33 2.69 14.62
CA MET A 731 -33.52 3.40 15.88
C MET A 731 -33.50 4.92 15.70
N PHE A 732 -32.66 5.44 14.80
CA PHE A 732 -32.59 6.87 14.51
C PHE A 732 -33.88 7.36 13.81
N THR A 733 -34.39 6.60 12.83
CA THR A 733 -35.64 6.94 12.15
C THR A 733 -36.86 6.86 13.08
N GLN A 734 -36.93 5.84 13.94
CA GLN A 734 -37.97 5.71 14.96
C GLN A 734 -37.93 6.90 15.93
N ARG A 735 -36.74 7.27 16.41
CA ARG A 735 -36.59 8.43 17.32
C ARG A 735 -36.98 9.76 16.66
N MET A 736 -36.66 9.94 15.38
CA MET A 736 -37.13 11.11 14.63
C MET A 736 -38.66 11.13 14.48
N ALA A 737 -39.28 9.97 14.23
CA ALA A 737 -40.73 9.87 14.14
C ALA A 737 -41.40 10.23 15.47
N ASP A 738 -40.91 9.68 16.59
CA ASP A 738 -41.42 9.98 17.93
C ASP A 738 -41.36 11.48 18.25
N LEU A 739 -40.25 12.16 17.91
CA LEU A 739 -40.08 13.59 18.16
C LEU A 739 -40.97 14.45 17.25
N ASN A 740 -41.17 14.05 15.99
CA ASN A 740 -42.08 14.74 15.07
C ASN A 740 -43.55 14.65 15.54
N VAL A 741 -43.96 13.54 16.15
CA VAL A 741 -45.31 13.38 16.73
C VAL A 741 -45.53 14.31 17.94
N HIS A 742 -44.49 14.57 18.74
CA HIS A 742 -44.58 15.48 19.89
C HIS A 742 -44.61 16.96 19.47
N CYS A 743 -43.89 17.34 18.41
CA CYS A 743 -43.95 18.70 17.87
C CYS A 743 -45.32 19.02 17.24
N SER A 744 -45.94 18.05 16.58
CA SER A 744 -47.24 18.23 15.92
C SER A 744 -48.45 18.22 16.88
N SER A 745 -48.29 17.70 18.11
CA SER A 745 -49.33 17.71 19.15
C SER A 745 -49.27 18.93 20.09
N SER A 746 -48.19 19.72 20.01
CA SER A 746 -47.97 20.91 20.85
C SER A 746 -48.24 22.24 20.12
N SER A 747 -48.70 22.17 18.86
CA SER A 747 -49.23 23.29 18.07
C SER A 747 -50.74 23.26 18.09
#